data_AF-A0A4C1XJ59-F1
#
_entry.id   AF-A0A4C1XJ59-F1
#
_cell.length_a   1.000
_cell.length_b   1.000
_cell.length_c   1.000
_cell.angle_alpha   90.00
_cell.angle_beta   90.00
_cell.angle_gamma   90.00
#
_symmetry.space_group_name_H-M   'P 1'
#
loop_
_entity.id
_entity.type
_entity.pdbx_description
1 polymer ?
#
loop_
_entity_poly.entity_id
_entity_poly.type
_entity_poly.pdbx_seq_one_letter_code
_entity_poly.pdbx_strand_id
1 'polypeptide(L)'
;MAGIEAAEEMTPEQLEAMAGGELLKGEAGYFLQVRNTRRSSARLKEAIVGNNLDIALCILSAQQRHYCVWKECDEDSTNTESGSQLKGVGRLADQCQDALVQLGTFLASSHAPDEYAARLPSLQELLHDYHVDADVAFFLHRPVIAQKITSKYDALKKNLDNKTETPETSIIRYSECAKHALEPIVQSVTPLLPSRVWEDISPEFYVTFWSLSMYDLRVPEESYNREIERLKNAAANAAKDTSQGSKGKKEQERFLTLAEKLQEEKRRQEEHVARVSARLRRECAGWFPARAVKSAKNETVTRLMQLCLFPRCVFTPTDALYCAQFVHTVHALKTPNFSTLLCYDRLFCDITYSVMSCTEGEAARYGTFLCKVLGTAMRWHGDRNVFQSECAHYPGFVTKYRVSNQFSEANDHVGYENYRHVCHKWHYKITKAMVVCLDSGDYVQIRNALIVLIRVLPHFPVLEKLSQIIGRKVEKVKEEEKTQRQDLYILATSYSGQLRSRVSSMMEESEFHQVLDKHSVASGVSVSLVSTAKEDTNVVKQDSEAGGSPPQPPENNKRDSRGSDRRREEVDREKEGKRDSHISSKSDKDRLKEEGRRKERSPRERSHRYRENRTKCSGGRARALAFRAHHAAPELVTNGLRVVLFLKILSSHLATNTLAAVIEDISDV
;
A
#
# COMPACT_ATOMS: atom_id res chain seq x y z
N MET A 1 -27.95 9.33 3.02
CA MET A 1 -29.01 9.17 4.05
C MET A 1 -28.46 8.76 5.41
N ALA A 2 -27.49 7.85 5.48
CA ALA A 2 -26.82 7.48 6.72
C ALA A 2 -25.57 8.33 7.05
N GLY A 3 -25.04 9.04 6.04
CA GLY A 3 -23.82 9.86 6.15
C GLY A 3 -22.53 9.06 6.01
N ILE A 4 -22.60 7.81 5.56
CA ILE A 4 -21.43 7.03 5.18
C ILE A 4 -21.03 7.46 3.77
N GLU A 5 -19.80 7.95 3.63
CA GLU A 5 -19.22 8.38 2.36
C GLU A 5 -18.29 7.29 1.82
N ALA A 6 -18.28 7.04 0.51
CA ALA A 6 -17.14 6.37 -0.11
C ALA A 6 -16.02 7.40 -0.20
N ALA A 7 -15.01 7.22 0.64
CA ALA A 7 -13.84 8.08 0.61
C ALA A 7 -12.68 7.31 -0.03
N GLU A 8 -12.61 7.38 -1.37
CA GLU A 8 -11.45 6.89 -2.12
C GLU A 8 -10.23 7.79 -1.95
N GLU A 9 -10.45 9.11 -1.78
CA GLU A 9 -9.42 10.11 -1.55
C GLU A 9 -9.37 10.53 -0.08
N MET A 10 -8.77 9.68 0.76
CA MET A 10 -8.43 10.02 2.14
C MET A 10 -7.02 10.60 2.23
N THR A 11 -6.84 11.59 3.11
CA THR A 11 -5.50 12.06 3.48
C THR A 11 -4.74 10.97 4.26
N PRO A 12 -3.40 11.01 4.31
CA PRO A 12 -2.63 10.05 5.11
C PRO A 12 -3.07 10.02 6.57
N GLU A 13 -3.40 11.19 7.13
CA GLU A 13 -3.87 11.34 8.50
C GLU A 13 -5.24 10.70 8.74
N GLN A 14 -6.16 10.83 7.78
CA GLN A 14 -7.46 10.16 7.83
C GLN A 14 -7.31 8.65 7.74
N LEU A 15 -6.45 8.16 6.84
CA LEU A 15 -6.17 6.73 6.70
C LEU A 15 -5.59 6.12 7.98
N GLU A 16 -4.73 6.85 8.70
CA GLU A 16 -4.22 6.41 10.00
C GLU A 16 -5.32 6.36 11.07
N ALA A 17 -6.22 7.35 11.10
CA ALA A 17 -7.36 7.35 12.00
C ALA A 17 -8.32 6.17 11.73
N MET A 18 -8.41 5.69 10.48
CA MET A 18 -9.22 4.51 10.12
C MET A 18 -8.72 3.20 10.73
N ALA A 19 -7.49 3.15 11.26
CA ALA A 19 -6.97 2.02 12.03
C ALA A 19 -7.44 2.02 13.50
N GLY A 20 -8.06 3.12 13.97
CA GLY A 20 -8.54 3.23 15.35
C GLY A 20 -9.90 2.58 15.56
N GLY A 21 -10.44 2.74 16.76
CA GLY A 21 -11.82 2.39 17.09
C GLY A 21 -12.84 3.35 16.46
N GLU A 22 -14.12 3.05 16.67
CA GLU A 22 -15.23 3.78 16.06
C GLU A 22 -15.29 5.25 16.48
N LEU A 23 -14.83 5.61 17.68
CA LEU A 23 -14.78 7.01 18.11
C LEU A 23 -13.70 7.78 17.33
N LEU A 24 -12.49 7.22 17.19
CA LEU A 24 -11.44 7.89 16.42
C LEU A 24 -11.82 8.02 14.94
N LYS A 25 -12.41 6.98 14.34
CA LYS A 25 -12.94 7.03 12.96
C LYS A 25 -13.97 8.15 12.81
N GLY A 26 -14.88 8.28 13.77
CA GLY A 26 -15.91 9.31 13.79
C GLY A 26 -15.36 10.75 13.88
N GLU A 27 -14.29 10.97 14.64
CA GLU A 27 -13.73 12.30 14.87
C GLU A 27 -12.70 12.72 13.81
N ALA A 28 -11.85 11.79 13.35
CA ALA A 28 -10.70 12.08 12.49
C ALA A 28 -10.63 11.25 11.20
N GLY A 29 -11.38 10.15 11.08
CA GLY A 29 -11.37 9.29 9.90
C GLY A 29 -12.25 9.79 8.75
N TYR A 30 -13.42 10.35 9.06
CA TYR A 30 -14.35 10.87 8.04
C TYR A 30 -14.15 12.36 7.77
N PHE A 31 -14.31 12.78 6.50
CA PHE A 31 -14.14 14.17 6.07
C PHE A 31 -15.19 15.11 6.70
N LEU A 32 -16.42 14.63 6.88
CA LEU A 32 -17.49 15.34 7.57
C LEU A 32 -17.89 14.61 8.85
N GLN A 33 -17.94 15.34 9.97
CA GLN A 33 -18.60 14.84 11.17
C GLN A 33 -20.11 14.75 10.92
N VAL A 34 -20.57 13.54 10.62
CA VAL A 34 -21.98 13.27 10.34
C VAL A 34 -22.75 13.41 11.65
N ARG A 35 -23.44 14.54 11.80
CA ARG A 35 -24.36 14.78 12.92
C ARG A 35 -25.79 14.54 12.46
N ASN A 36 -26.55 13.84 13.30
CA ASN A 36 -28.01 13.75 13.22
C ASN A 36 -28.60 12.85 12.09
N THR A 37 -27.94 11.74 11.74
CA THR A 37 -28.46 10.77 10.75
C THR A 37 -29.22 9.58 11.36
N ARG A 38 -29.28 9.43 12.68
CA ARG A 38 -29.87 8.24 13.34
C ARG A 38 -31.29 7.90 12.87
N ARG A 39 -32.17 8.90 12.74
CA ARG A 39 -33.57 8.69 12.31
C ARG A 39 -33.67 8.33 10.83
N SER A 40 -32.86 8.96 9.97
CA SER A 40 -32.84 8.65 8.53
C SER A 40 -32.19 7.29 8.27
N SER A 41 -31.13 6.94 9.01
CA SER A 41 -30.50 5.62 8.98
C SER A 41 -31.48 4.53 9.40
N ALA A 42 -32.24 4.73 10.49
CA ALA A 42 -33.24 3.76 10.94
C ALA A 42 -34.35 3.53 9.90
N ARG A 43 -34.88 4.60 9.30
CA ARG A 43 -35.88 4.50 8.23
C ARG A 43 -35.34 3.82 6.97
N LEU A 44 -34.09 4.12 6.61
CA LEU A 44 -33.43 3.46 5.48
C LEU A 44 -33.24 1.97 5.76
N LYS A 45 -32.78 1.61 6.96
CA LYS A 45 -32.66 0.22 7.41
C LYS A 45 -34.02 -0.48 7.28
N GLU A 46 -35.07 0.09 7.84
CA GLU A 46 -36.42 -0.48 7.79
C GLU A 46 -36.90 -0.70 6.35
N ALA A 47 -36.67 0.26 5.46
CA ALA A 47 -37.05 0.15 4.05
C ALA A 47 -36.28 -0.94 3.29
N ILE A 48 -34.98 -1.11 3.56
CA ILE A 48 -34.15 -2.12 2.89
C ILE A 48 -34.43 -3.51 3.48
N VAL A 49 -34.36 -3.63 4.79
CA VAL A 49 -34.48 -4.88 5.55
C VAL A 49 -35.91 -5.42 5.49
N GLY A 50 -36.92 -4.54 5.59
CA GLY A 50 -38.33 -4.93 5.52
C GLY A 50 -38.74 -5.56 4.17
N ASN A 51 -37.96 -5.32 3.12
CA ASN A 51 -38.15 -5.91 1.80
C ASN A 51 -37.13 -7.02 1.47
N ASN A 52 -36.31 -7.44 2.45
CA ASN A 52 -35.23 -8.42 2.26
C ASN A 52 -34.23 -8.06 1.14
N LEU A 53 -33.96 -6.76 0.97
CA LEU A 53 -33.06 -6.25 -0.05
C LEU A 53 -31.62 -6.07 0.43
N ASP A 54 -31.36 -6.22 1.72
CA ASP A 54 -30.08 -5.91 2.36
C ASP A 54 -28.92 -6.74 1.79
N ILE A 55 -28.83 -8.03 2.12
CA ILE A 55 -27.71 -8.87 1.65
C ILE A 55 -27.82 -9.14 0.15
N ALA A 56 -29.04 -9.21 -0.38
CA ALA A 56 -29.27 -9.38 -1.81
C ALA A 56 -28.62 -8.25 -2.64
N LEU A 57 -28.75 -6.99 -2.20
CA LEU A 57 -28.10 -5.86 -2.89
C LEU A 57 -26.57 -5.91 -2.78
N CYS A 58 -26.01 -6.40 -1.66
CA CYS A 58 -24.57 -6.62 -1.56
C CYS A 58 -24.08 -7.67 -2.56
N ILE A 59 -24.75 -8.82 -2.64
CA ILE A 59 -24.40 -9.90 -3.59
C ILE A 59 -24.53 -9.41 -5.03
N LEU A 60 -25.64 -8.75 -5.37
CA LEU A 60 -25.86 -8.19 -6.71
C LEU A 60 -24.84 -7.12 -7.07
N SER A 61 -24.44 -6.26 -6.12
CA SER A 61 -23.41 -5.23 -6.37
C SER A 61 -22.04 -5.88 -6.63
N ALA A 62 -21.70 -6.94 -5.90
CA ALA A 62 -20.49 -7.72 -6.12
C ALA A 62 -20.51 -8.40 -7.50
N GLN A 63 -21.60 -9.07 -7.86
CA GLN A 63 -21.75 -9.71 -9.17
C GLN A 63 -21.72 -8.68 -10.32
N GLN A 64 -22.37 -7.54 -10.14
CA GLN A 64 -22.41 -6.45 -11.14
C GLN A 64 -21.02 -5.88 -11.41
N ARG A 65 -20.15 -5.78 -10.39
CA ARG A 65 -18.74 -5.37 -10.52
C ARG A 65 -17.97 -6.25 -11.51
N HIS A 66 -18.25 -7.55 -11.56
CA HIS A 66 -17.62 -8.46 -12.53
C HIS A 66 -18.36 -8.48 -13.87
N TYR A 67 -19.68 -8.45 -13.82
CA TYR A 67 -20.51 -8.51 -15.02
C TYR A 67 -20.28 -7.32 -15.96
N CYS A 68 -20.06 -6.10 -15.43
CA CYS A 68 -19.79 -4.94 -16.28
C CYS A 68 -18.50 -5.09 -17.10
N VAL A 69 -17.48 -5.76 -16.55
CA VAL A 69 -16.25 -6.07 -17.27
C VAL A 69 -16.50 -7.15 -18.34
N TRP A 70 -17.23 -8.21 -17.97
CA TRP A 70 -17.49 -9.33 -18.87
C TRP A 70 -18.36 -8.96 -20.08
N LYS A 71 -19.44 -8.21 -19.86
CA LYS A 71 -20.38 -7.81 -20.91
C LYS A 71 -19.69 -7.08 -22.06
N GLU A 72 -18.68 -6.29 -21.74
CA GLU A 72 -17.96 -5.46 -22.71
C GLU A 72 -16.93 -6.30 -23.48
N CYS A 73 -16.28 -7.27 -22.83
CA CYS A 73 -15.46 -8.26 -23.53
C CYS A 73 -16.24 -9.05 -24.61
N ASP A 74 -17.55 -9.21 -24.45
CA ASP A 74 -18.42 -9.91 -25.41
C ASP A 74 -18.89 -9.00 -26.57
N GLU A 75 -19.07 -7.69 -26.29
CA GLU A 75 -19.53 -6.68 -27.28
C GLU A 75 -18.37 -6.09 -28.13
N ASP A 76 -17.11 -6.31 -27.75
CA ASP A 76 -15.88 -5.86 -28.45
C ASP A 76 -15.60 -6.56 -29.81
N SER A 77 -16.56 -7.33 -30.34
CA SER A 77 -16.47 -7.89 -31.70
C SER A 77 -16.80 -6.89 -32.81
N THR A 78 -17.16 -5.64 -32.50
CA THR A 78 -17.51 -4.62 -33.50
C THR A 78 -16.88 -3.23 -33.27
N ASN A 79 -15.77 -2.95 -33.98
CA ASN A 79 -15.27 -1.66 -34.48
C ASN A 79 -15.65 -0.35 -33.72
N THR A 80 -15.29 -0.22 -32.45
CA THR A 80 -15.31 1.09 -31.74
C THR A 80 -13.94 1.38 -31.13
N GLU A 81 -13.55 2.66 -31.04
CA GLU A 81 -12.28 3.10 -30.44
C GLU A 81 -12.16 2.60 -28.99
N SER A 82 -11.35 1.55 -28.79
CA SER A 82 -11.32 0.72 -27.58
C SER A 82 -11.07 1.50 -26.28
N GLY A 83 -10.35 2.63 -26.32
CA GLY A 83 -9.98 3.40 -25.13
C GLY A 83 -11.13 4.13 -24.40
N SER A 84 -12.16 4.61 -25.13
CA SER A 84 -13.26 5.38 -24.50
C SER A 84 -14.26 4.49 -23.77
N GLN A 85 -14.44 3.25 -24.25
CA GLN A 85 -15.32 2.26 -23.63
C GLN A 85 -14.67 1.71 -22.35
N LEU A 86 -13.40 1.31 -22.38
CA LEU A 86 -12.69 0.82 -21.19
C LEU A 86 -12.69 1.82 -20.02
N LYS A 87 -12.57 3.12 -20.30
CA LYS A 87 -12.69 4.18 -19.28
C LYS A 87 -14.07 4.18 -18.60
N GLY A 88 -15.14 3.99 -19.38
CA GLY A 88 -16.51 3.90 -18.87
C GLY A 88 -16.72 2.67 -18.00
N VAL A 89 -16.20 1.52 -18.44
CA VAL A 89 -16.29 0.24 -17.73
C VAL A 89 -15.52 0.27 -16.41
N GLY A 90 -14.28 0.78 -16.42
CA GLY A 90 -13.48 0.93 -15.20
C GLY A 90 -14.18 1.79 -14.16
N ARG A 91 -14.72 2.94 -14.59
CA ARG A 91 -15.51 3.82 -13.71
C ARG A 91 -16.76 3.14 -13.15
N LEU A 92 -17.47 2.36 -13.97
CA LEU A 92 -18.66 1.63 -13.51
C LEU A 92 -18.27 0.57 -12.47
N ALA A 93 -17.18 -0.16 -12.68
CA ALA A 93 -16.65 -1.12 -11.72
C ALA A 93 -16.27 -0.45 -10.39
N ASP A 94 -15.57 0.69 -10.43
CA ASP A 94 -15.22 1.48 -9.25
C ASP A 94 -16.48 1.99 -8.50
N GLN A 95 -17.50 2.47 -9.23
CA GLN A 95 -18.76 2.90 -8.62
C GLN A 95 -19.54 1.76 -7.97
N CYS A 96 -19.55 0.57 -8.57
CA CYS A 96 -20.14 -0.63 -7.97
C CYS A 96 -19.39 -1.01 -6.68
N GLN A 97 -18.06 -0.94 -6.70
CA GLN A 97 -17.22 -1.20 -5.55
C GLN A 97 -17.51 -0.21 -4.41
N ASP A 98 -17.60 1.08 -4.71
CA ASP A 98 -17.92 2.12 -3.73
C ASP A 98 -19.31 1.93 -3.11
N ALA A 99 -20.31 1.65 -3.95
CA ALA A 99 -21.67 1.40 -3.49
C ALA A 99 -21.74 0.15 -2.59
N LEU A 100 -21.01 -0.91 -2.94
CA LEU A 100 -20.90 -2.13 -2.15
C LEU A 100 -20.28 -1.86 -0.78
N VAL A 101 -19.14 -1.16 -0.73
CA VAL A 101 -18.45 -0.85 0.52
C VAL A 101 -19.30 0.08 1.40
N GLN A 102 -19.95 1.08 0.82
CA GLN A 102 -20.88 1.95 1.55
C GLN A 102 -22.05 1.16 2.15
N LEU A 103 -22.68 0.29 1.36
CA LEU A 103 -23.82 -0.51 1.80
C LEU A 103 -23.40 -1.52 2.87
N GLY A 104 -22.31 -2.27 2.67
CA GLY A 104 -21.81 -3.23 3.66
C GLY A 104 -21.45 -2.55 4.99
N THR A 105 -20.79 -1.39 4.94
CA THR A 105 -20.46 -0.60 6.13
C THR A 105 -21.73 -0.08 6.83
N PHE A 106 -22.73 0.35 6.06
CA PHE A 106 -24.03 0.77 6.60
C PHE A 106 -24.76 -0.38 7.31
N LEU A 107 -24.82 -1.55 6.68
CA LEU A 107 -25.50 -2.70 7.24
C LEU A 107 -24.82 -3.17 8.52
N ALA A 108 -23.48 -3.31 8.50
CA ALA A 108 -22.71 -3.73 9.68
C ALA A 108 -22.84 -2.77 10.87
N SER A 109 -22.94 -1.46 10.62
CA SER A 109 -23.06 -0.44 11.68
C SER A 109 -24.49 -0.20 12.17
N SER A 110 -25.51 -0.51 11.35
CA SER A 110 -26.91 -0.18 11.66
C SER A 110 -27.70 -1.33 12.30
N HIS A 111 -27.24 -2.56 12.16
CA HIS A 111 -27.89 -3.74 12.72
C HIS A 111 -27.41 -4.04 14.14
N ALA A 112 -28.28 -4.67 14.93
CA ALA A 112 -27.76 -5.37 16.10
C ALA A 112 -26.82 -6.48 15.59
N PRO A 113 -25.69 -6.74 16.26
CA PRO A 113 -24.69 -7.65 15.72
C PRO A 113 -25.22 -9.08 15.43
N ASP A 114 -26.10 -9.61 16.29
CA ASP A 114 -26.75 -10.91 16.08
C ASP A 114 -27.78 -10.90 14.94
N GLU A 115 -28.48 -9.77 14.76
CA GLU A 115 -29.45 -9.58 13.66
C GLU A 115 -28.72 -9.56 12.31
N TYR A 116 -27.56 -8.89 12.24
CA TYR A 116 -26.73 -8.89 11.05
C TYR A 116 -26.21 -10.30 10.73
N ALA A 117 -25.69 -11.00 11.73
CA ALA A 117 -25.16 -12.35 11.57
C ALA A 117 -26.22 -13.36 11.12
N ALA A 118 -27.47 -13.23 11.57
CA ALA A 118 -28.56 -14.12 11.19
C ALA A 118 -29.06 -13.92 9.75
N ARG A 119 -28.82 -12.75 9.15
CA ARG A 119 -29.25 -12.43 7.78
C ARG A 119 -28.21 -12.76 6.72
N LEU A 120 -26.94 -12.86 7.11
CA LEU A 120 -25.87 -13.24 6.20
C LEU A 120 -25.95 -14.74 5.87
N PRO A 121 -25.90 -15.13 4.58
CA PRO A 121 -25.61 -16.49 4.16
C PRO A 121 -24.28 -16.96 4.75
N SER A 122 -24.07 -18.27 4.79
CA SER A 122 -22.77 -18.79 5.21
C SER A 122 -21.66 -18.37 4.24
N LEU A 123 -20.43 -18.31 4.73
CA LEU A 123 -19.28 -17.97 3.89
C LEU A 123 -19.15 -18.95 2.71
N GLN A 124 -19.44 -20.23 2.94
CA GLN A 124 -19.44 -21.26 1.92
C GLN A 124 -20.49 -20.98 0.83
N GLU A 125 -21.73 -20.64 1.20
CA GLU A 125 -22.79 -20.29 0.25
C GLU A 125 -22.40 -19.05 -0.58
N LEU A 126 -21.82 -18.02 0.04
CA LEU A 126 -21.35 -16.83 -0.68
C LEU A 126 -20.30 -17.16 -1.74
N LEU A 127 -19.30 -17.97 -1.38
CA LEU A 127 -18.19 -18.32 -2.26
C LEU A 127 -18.60 -19.33 -3.34
N HIS A 128 -19.36 -20.37 -2.98
CA HIS A 128 -19.69 -21.50 -3.85
C HIS A 128 -20.98 -21.29 -4.65
N ASP A 129 -22.07 -20.88 -4.01
CA ASP A 129 -23.39 -20.82 -4.65
C ASP A 129 -23.66 -19.47 -5.31
N TYR A 130 -23.26 -18.38 -4.65
CA TYR A 130 -23.41 -17.02 -5.19
C TYR A 130 -22.20 -16.54 -6.01
N HIS A 131 -21.11 -17.31 -6.02
CA HIS A 131 -19.86 -16.96 -6.72
C HIS A 131 -19.35 -15.55 -6.39
N VAL A 132 -19.49 -15.13 -5.14
CA VAL A 132 -18.93 -13.89 -4.63
C VAL A 132 -17.46 -14.13 -4.28
N ASP A 133 -16.61 -13.18 -4.63
CA ASP A 133 -15.18 -13.28 -4.34
C ASP A 133 -14.87 -13.22 -2.83
N ALA A 134 -13.70 -13.76 -2.46
CA ALA A 134 -13.26 -13.83 -1.07
C ALA A 134 -13.11 -12.45 -0.41
N ASP A 135 -12.68 -11.43 -1.16
CA ASP A 135 -12.57 -10.04 -0.68
C ASP A 135 -13.92 -9.53 -0.14
N VAL A 136 -14.99 -9.69 -0.91
CA VAL A 136 -16.34 -9.27 -0.55
C VAL A 136 -16.92 -10.17 0.53
N ALA A 137 -16.78 -11.50 0.38
CA ALA A 137 -17.35 -12.45 1.33
C ALA A 137 -16.77 -12.24 2.74
N PHE A 138 -15.44 -12.11 2.86
CA PHE A 138 -14.82 -11.79 4.13
C PHE A 138 -15.06 -10.34 4.57
N PHE A 139 -15.18 -9.38 3.67
CA PHE A 139 -15.62 -8.03 4.05
C PHE A 139 -16.96 -8.03 4.79
N LEU A 140 -17.95 -8.78 4.31
CA LEU A 140 -19.26 -8.89 4.94
C LEU A 140 -19.20 -9.67 6.27
N HIS A 141 -18.39 -10.74 6.35
CA HIS A 141 -18.29 -11.60 7.53
C HIS A 141 -17.34 -11.09 8.63
N ARG A 142 -16.35 -10.25 8.32
CA ARG A 142 -15.36 -9.73 9.29
C ARG A 142 -15.99 -9.18 10.58
N PRO A 143 -17.04 -8.32 10.53
CA PRO A 143 -17.73 -7.83 11.73
C PRO A 143 -18.34 -8.96 12.57
N VAL A 144 -18.93 -9.97 11.93
CA VAL A 144 -19.54 -11.12 12.60
C VAL A 144 -18.47 -11.96 13.30
N ILE A 145 -17.31 -12.18 12.65
CA ILE A 145 -16.20 -12.94 13.22
C ILE A 145 -15.65 -12.21 14.45
N ALA A 146 -15.35 -10.91 14.32
CA ALA A 146 -14.83 -10.09 15.42
C ALA A 146 -15.78 -10.06 16.63
N GLN A 147 -17.08 -9.94 16.37
CA GLN A 147 -18.10 -9.98 17.42
C GLN A 147 -18.17 -11.35 18.09
N LYS A 148 -18.20 -12.46 17.33
CA LYS A 148 -18.24 -13.83 17.89
C LYS A 148 -17.07 -14.09 18.84
N ILE A 149 -15.87 -13.65 18.46
CA ILE A 149 -14.67 -13.76 19.31
C ILE A 149 -14.84 -12.93 20.58
N THR A 150 -15.23 -11.66 20.44
CA THR A 150 -15.37 -10.72 21.57
C THR A 150 -16.46 -11.15 22.55
N SER A 151 -17.66 -11.50 22.06
CA SER A 151 -18.77 -11.92 22.90
C SER A 151 -18.46 -13.20 23.68
N LYS A 152 -17.78 -14.17 23.06
CA LYS A 152 -17.37 -15.40 23.74
C LYS A 152 -16.30 -15.12 24.80
N TYR A 153 -15.33 -14.27 24.48
CA TYR A 153 -14.30 -13.85 25.43
C TYR A 153 -14.91 -13.12 26.64
N ASP A 154 -15.82 -12.17 26.42
CA ASP A 154 -16.49 -11.41 27.48
C ASP A 154 -17.38 -12.30 28.36
N ALA A 155 -18.07 -13.30 27.77
CA ALA A 155 -18.86 -14.26 28.52
C ALA A 155 -17.98 -15.09 29.48
N LEU A 156 -16.82 -15.56 29.01
CA LEU A 156 -15.88 -16.28 29.86
C LEU A 156 -15.25 -15.39 30.94
N LYS A 157 -15.03 -14.11 30.64
CA LYS A 157 -14.53 -13.14 31.62
C LYS A 157 -15.53 -12.88 32.76
N LYS A 158 -16.82 -12.78 32.44
CA LYS A 158 -17.89 -12.54 33.45
C LYS A 158 -18.12 -13.71 34.39
N ASN A 159 -17.78 -14.94 34.00
CA ASN A 159 -17.99 -16.15 34.79
C ASN A 159 -16.89 -16.39 35.85
N LEU A 160 -15.89 -15.50 35.96
CA LEU A 160 -14.75 -15.64 36.86
C LEU A 160 -14.68 -14.47 37.86
N ASP A 161 -14.23 -14.76 39.08
CA ASP A 161 -13.83 -13.72 40.02
C ASP A 161 -12.59 -12.98 39.48
N ASN A 162 -12.69 -11.66 39.34
CA ASN A 162 -11.65 -10.76 38.79
C ASN A 162 -10.25 -10.86 39.47
N LYS A 163 -10.11 -11.61 40.57
CA LYS A 163 -8.87 -11.70 41.36
C LYS A 163 -7.81 -12.66 40.79
N THR A 164 -8.15 -13.50 39.81
CA THR A 164 -7.23 -14.53 39.26
C THR A 164 -6.78 -14.24 37.81
N GLU A 165 -7.20 -13.13 37.20
CA GLU A 165 -6.92 -12.82 35.80
C GLU A 165 -5.57 -12.13 35.63
N THR A 166 -4.58 -12.88 35.12
CA THR A 166 -3.29 -12.36 34.67
C THR A 166 -3.33 -11.97 33.19
N PRO A 167 -2.45 -11.08 32.70
CA PRO A 167 -2.38 -10.77 31.27
C PRO A 167 -2.11 -12.02 30.41
N GLU A 168 -1.29 -12.98 30.87
CA GLU A 168 -1.07 -14.21 30.09
C GLU A 168 -2.31 -15.11 30.02
N THR A 169 -3.07 -15.24 31.10
CA THR A 169 -4.31 -16.06 31.10
C THR A 169 -5.39 -15.44 30.21
N SER A 170 -5.48 -14.10 30.18
CA SER A 170 -6.32 -13.36 29.23
C SER A 170 -5.94 -13.64 27.77
N ILE A 171 -4.64 -13.62 27.45
CA ILE A 171 -4.12 -13.92 26.12
C ILE A 171 -4.45 -15.35 25.68
N ILE A 172 -4.24 -16.34 26.56
CA ILE A 172 -4.53 -17.75 26.27
C ILE A 172 -6.02 -17.92 25.96
N ARG A 173 -6.89 -17.38 26.81
CA ARG A 173 -8.33 -17.48 26.64
C ARG A 173 -8.83 -16.83 25.36
N TYR A 174 -8.31 -15.64 25.03
CA TYR A 174 -8.62 -14.98 23.76
C TYR A 174 -8.21 -15.84 22.55
N SER A 175 -7.03 -16.47 22.62
CA SER A 175 -6.54 -17.36 21.56
C SER A 175 -7.45 -18.57 21.36
N GLU A 176 -7.92 -19.19 22.45
CA GLU A 176 -8.88 -20.30 22.40
C GLU A 176 -10.24 -19.88 21.85
N CYS A 177 -10.74 -18.71 22.25
CA CYS A 177 -11.98 -18.15 21.71
C CYS A 177 -11.88 -17.89 20.21
N ALA A 178 -10.77 -17.29 19.78
CA ALA A 178 -10.48 -17.06 18.37
C ALA A 178 -10.42 -18.37 17.59
N LYS A 179 -9.66 -19.37 18.07
CA LYS A 179 -9.58 -20.68 17.45
C LYS A 179 -10.96 -21.31 17.27
N HIS A 180 -11.79 -21.33 18.32
CA HIS A 180 -13.13 -21.89 18.23
C HIS A 180 -14.05 -21.12 17.27
N ALA A 181 -13.87 -19.81 17.11
CA ALA A 181 -14.67 -19.01 16.17
C ALA A 181 -14.22 -19.21 14.71
N LEU A 182 -12.92 -19.41 14.48
CA LEU A 182 -12.33 -19.53 13.15
C LEU A 182 -12.33 -20.97 12.61
N GLU A 183 -12.25 -21.98 13.47
CA GLU A 183 -12.19 -23.41 13.08
C GLU A 183 -13.34 -23.84 12.12
N PRO A 184 -14.62 -23.49 12.37
CA PRO A 184 -15.69 -23.84 11.42
C PRO A 184 -15.51 -23.18 10.05
N ILE A 185 -14.93 -21.98 10.02
CA ILE A 185 -14.65 -21.25 8.79
C ILE A 185 -13.52 -21.93 8.03
N VAL A 186 -12.45 -22.32 8.73
CA VAL A 186 -11.34 -23.10 8.16
C VAL A 186 -11.88 -24.36 7.49
N GLN A 187 -12.67 -25.16 8.20
CA GLN A 187 -13.26 -26.39 7.68
C GLN A 187 -14.15 -26.16 6.45
N SER A 188 -14.91 -25.05 6.42
CA SER A 188 -15.77 -24.71 5.28
C SER A 188 -15.01 -24.22 4.04
N VAL A 189 -13.84 -23.59 4.22
CA VAL A 189 -13.05 -23.00 3.13
C VAL A 189 -12.04 -24.00 2.54
N THR A 190 -11.50 -24.92 3.35
CA THR A 190 -10.55 -25.94 2.89
C THR A 190 -10.98 -26.69 1.62
N PRO A 191 -12.25 -27.16 1.46
CA PRO A 191 -12.66 -27.85 0.25
C PRO A 191 -12.85 -26.94 -0.98
N LEU A 192 -12.89 -25.62 -0.80
CA LEU A 192 -13.14 -24.66 -1.90
C LEU A 192 -11.91 -24.40 -2.77
N LEU A 193 -10.71 -24.71 -2.27
CA LEU A 193 -9.46 -24.53 -3.01
C LEU A 193 -8.74 -25.88 -3.21
N PRO A 194 -7.98 -26.03 -4.31
CA PRO A 194 -7.26 -27.27 -4.59
C PRO A 194 -6.27 -27.64 -3.48
N SER A 195 -6.14 -28.93 -3.15
CA SER A 195 -5.26 -29.40 -2.06
C SER A 195 -3.80 -28.97 -2.21
N ARG A 196 -3.31 -28.81 -3.46
CA ARG A 196 -1.96 -28.31 -3.76
C ARG A 196 -1.71 -26.90 -3.23
N VAL A 197 -2.74 -26.07 -3.13
CA VAL A 197 -2.64 -24.72 -2.53
C VAL A 197 -2.29 -24.84 -1.05
N TRP A 198 -2.90 -25.81 -0.36
CA TRP A 198 -2.72 -26.00 1.07
C TRP A 198 -1.35 -26.57 1.46
N GLU A 199 -0.61 -27.11 0.48
CA GLU A 199 0.79 -27.47 0.63
C GLU A 199 1.74 -26.25 0.62
N ASP A 200 1.28 -25.08 0.12
CA ASP A 200 2.06 -23.83 0.05
C ASP A 200 1.74 -22.88 1.20
N ILE A 201 0.47 -22.82 1.60
CA ILE A 201 -0.09 -21.91 2.60
C ILE A 201 -1.11 -22.68 3.41
N SER A 202 -1.08 -22.59 4.74
CA SER A 202 -2.06 -23.31 5.56
C SER A 202 -3.47 -22.69 5.48
N PRO A 203 -4.55 -23.48 5.57
CA PRO A 203 -5.91 -22.96 5.66
C PRO A 203 -6.12 -21.97 6.82
N GLU A 204 -5.46 -22.21 7.95
CA GLU A 204 -5.49 -21.35 9.13
C GLU A 204 -4.86 -19.99 8.85
N PHE A 205 -3.75 -19.96 8.10
CA PHE A 205 -3.16 -18.70 7.66
C PHE A 205 -4.13 -17.92 6.77
N TYR A 206 -4.75 -18.60 5.80
CA TYR A 206 -5.67 -17.97 4.86
C TYR A 206 -6.85 -17.31 5.60
N VAL A 207 -7.52 -18.06 6.49
CA VAL A 207 -8.63 -17.53 7.30
C VAL A 207 -8.15 -16.45 8.28
N THR A 208 -6.96 -16.59 8.87
CA THR A 208 -6.38 -15.56 9.76
C THR A 208 -6.13 -14.26 9.02
N PHE A 209 -5.57 -14.31 7.82
CA PHE A 209 -5.39 -13.14 6.97
C PHE A 209 -6.74 -12.47 6.73
N TRP A 210 -7.70 -13.19 6.16
CA TRP A 210 -8.96 -12.59 5.75
C TRP A 210 -9.89 -12.14 6.89
N SER A 211 -9.78 -12.74 8.07
CA SER A 211 -10.61 -12.38 9.24
C SER A 211 -10.14 -11.14 9.99
N LEU A 212 -8.87 -10.78 9.90
CA LEU A 212 -8.31 -9.63 10.61
C LEU A 212 -8.53 -8.31 9.85
N SER A 213 -8.44 -7.19 10.56
CA SER A 213 -8.53 -5.83 10.06
C SER A 213 -7.34 -4.99 10.55
N MET A 214 -7.22 -3.75 10.08
CA MET A 214 -6.13 -2.85 10.51
C MET A 214 -6.17 -2.57 12.03
N TYR A 215 -7.37 -2.51 12.60
CA TYR A 215 -7.61 -2.32 14.04
C TYR A 215 -6.92 -3.38 14.91
N ASP A 216 -6.83 -4.61 14.39
CA ASP A 216 -6.30 -5.76 15.12
C ASP A 216 -4.76 -5.82 15.13
N LEU A 217 -4.10 -5.15 14.18
CA LEU A 217 -2.65 -5.25 13.96
C LEU A 217 -1.85 -4.11 14.58
N ARG A 218 -2.41 -2.90 14.63
CA ARG A 218 -1.69 -1.69 15.07
C ARG A 218 -2.64 -0.69 15.72
N VAL A 219 -2.17 -0.08 16.82
CA VAL A 219 -2.81 1.10 17.42
C VAL A 219 -2.26 2.37 16.76
N PRO A 220 -3.10 3.27 16.20
CA PRO A 220 -2.63 4.54 15.65
C PRO A 220 -2.42 5.57 16.77
N GLU A 221 -1.38 5.37 17.59
CA GLU A 221 -1.12 6.18 18.78
C GLU A 221 -1.00 7.68 18.48
N GLU A 222 -0.29 8.04 17.40
CA GLU A 222 -0.11 9.43 16.97
C GLU A 222 -1.45 10.10 16.63
N SER A 223 -2.35 9.38 15.95
CA SER A 223 -3.69 9.90 15.62
C SER A 223 -4.56 10.08 16.86
N TYR A 224 -4.52 9.14 17.82
CA TYR A 224 -5.21 9.30 19.09
C TYR A 224 -4.69 10.50 19.88
N ASN A 225 -3.37 10.62 20.02
CA ASN A 225 -2.74 11.69 20.77
C ASN A 225 -3.08 13.06 20.17
N ARG A 226 -2.95 13.21 18.84
CA ARG A 226 -3.30 14.43 18.11
C ARG A 226 -4.76 14.84 18.34
N GLU A 227 -5.68 13.88 18.26
CA GLU A 227 -7.10 14.16 18.41
C GLU A 227 -7.48 14.50 19.87
N ILE A 228 -6.88 13.82 20.84
CA ILE A 228 -7.05 14.12 22.26
C ILE A 228 -6.52 15.51 22.60
N GLU A 229 -5.37 15.89 22.06
CA GLU A 229 -4.82 17.25 22.21
C GLU A 229 -5.71 18.30 21.56
N ARG A 230 -6.24 18.04 20.36
CA ARG A 230 -7.20 18.93 19.69
C ARG A 230 -8.44 19.18 20.56
N LEU A 231 -9.00 18.13 21.17
CA LEU A 231 -10.16 18.23 22.05
C LEU A 231 -9.85 18.97 23.36
N LYS A 232 -8.68 18.73 23.97
CA LYS A 232 -8.22 19.46 25.16
C LYS A 232 -8.04 20.95 24.86
N ASN A 233 -7.49 21.30 23.71
CA ASN A 233 -7.35 22.69 23.27
C ASN A 233 -8.71 23.34 22.99
N ALA A 234 -9.64 22.61 22.37
CA ALA A 234 -11.01 23.08 22.17
C ALA A 234 -11.74 23.32 23.50
N ALA A 235 -11.55 22.44 24.49
CA ALA A 235 -12.08 22.61 25.84
C ALA A 235 -11.51 23.85 26.54
N ALA A 236 -10.20 24.08 26.42
CA ALA A 236 -9.54 25.26 26.98
C ALA A 236 -10.03 26.56 26.34
N ASN A 237 -10.29 26.56 25.03
CA ASN A 237 -10.85 27.71 24.33
C ASN A 237 -12.31 27.98 24.74
N ALA A 238 -13.14 26.93 24.84
CA ALA A 238 -14.52 27.05 25.32
C ALA A 238 -14.61 27.56 26.77
N ALA A 239 -13.60 27.27 27.59
CA ALA A 239 -13.50 27.77 28.97
C ALA A 239 -13.15 29.27 29.04
N LYS A 240 -12.35 29.76 28.09
CA LYS A 240 -11.95 31.18 28.01
C LYS A 240 -13.05 32.08 27.43
N ASP A 241 -14.00 31.50 26.72
CA ASP A 241 -15.07 32.23 26.05
C ASP A 241 -16.22 32.57 27.03
N THR A 242 -15.95 33.54 27.93
CA THR A 242 -16.89 34.01 28.96
C THR A 242 -18.21 34.54 28.38
N SER A 243 -18.22 34.86 27.08
CA SER A 243 -19.39 35.32 26.32
C SER A 243 -20.54 34.30 26.28
N GLN A 244 -20.24 32.99 26.41
CA GLN A 244 -21.22 31.90 26.30
C GLN A 244 -21.77 31.41 27.65
N GLY A 245 -21.32 31.96 28.78
CA GLY A 245 -21.82 31.63 30.13
C GLY A 245 -21.95 30.12 30.38
N SER A 246 -23.17 29.64 30.67
CA SER A 246 -23.44 28.22 30.95
C SER A 246 -23.31 27.28 29.74
N LYS A 247 -23.39 27.79 28.50
CA LYS A 247 -23.20 26.99 27.29
C LYS A 247 -21.73 26.65 27.07
N GLY A 248 -20.83 27.60 27.29
CA GLY A 248 -19.38 27.38 27.20
C GLY A 248 -18.89 26.32 28.19
N LYS A 249 -19.41 26.33 29.42
CA LYS A 249 -19.10 25.29 30.42
C LYS A 249 -19.60 23.90 30.02
N LYS A 250 -20.79 23.79 29.42
CA LYS A 250 -21.32 22.52 28.90
C LYS A 250 -20.53 21.99 27.71
N GLU A 251 -20.07 22.88 26.82
CA GLU A 251 -19.22 22.49 25.68
C GLU A 251 -17.82 22.07 26.15
N GLN A 252 -17.25 22.78 27.13
CA GLN A 252 -16.00 22.38 27.77
C GLN A 252 -16.10 20.96 28.36
N GLU A 253 -17.13 20.69 29.16
CA GLU A 253 -17.36 19.37 29.74
C GLU A 253 -17.52 18.29 28.66
N ARG A 254 -18.27 18.59 27.59
CA ARG A 254 -18.43 17.69 26.45
C ARG A 254 -17.10 17.31 25.79
N PHE A 255 -16.22 18.27 25.56
CA PHE A 255 -14.90 18.00 24.96
C PHE A 255 -14.01 17.18 25.88
N LEU A 256 -14.01 17.45 27.19
CA LEU A 256 -13.25 16.68 28.17
C LEU A 256 -13.75 15.24 28.27
N THR A 257 -15.07 15.03 28.36
CA THR A 257 -15.65 13.67 28.36
C THR A 257 -15.34 12.91 27.07
N LEU A 258 -15.31 13.59 25.91
CA LEU A 258 -14.95 12.95 24.65
C LEU A 258 -13.47 12.55 24.62
N ALA A 259 -12.58 13.41 25.12
CA ALA A 259 -11.16 13.11 25.23
C ALA A 259 -10.89 11.92 26.17
N GLU A 260 -11.60 11.83 27.29
CA GLU A 260 -11.54 10.67 28.20
C GLU A 260 -12.00 9.37 27.52
N LYS A 261 -13.09 9.44 26.74
CA LYS A 261 -13.59 8.29 25.97
C LYS A 261 -12.60 7.83 24.92
N LEU A 262 -11.94 8.74 24.21
CA LEU A 262 -10.88 8.41 23.25
C LEU A 262 -9.66 7.79 23.94
N GLN A 263 -9.28 8.29 25.12
CA GLN A 263 -8.18 7.70 25.91
C GLN A 263 -8.51 6.27 26.33
N GLU A 264 -9.75 6.02 26.77
CA GLU A 264 -10.21 4.68 27.13
C GLU A 264 -10.32 3.74 25.91
N GLU A 265 -10.77 4.25 24.75
CA GLU A 265 -10.78 3.48 23.51
C GLU A 265 -9.36 3.09 23.07
N LYS A 266 -8.40 4.02 23.12
CA LYS A 266 -6.98 3.76 22.85
C LYS A 266 -6.47 2.62 23.73
N ARG A 267 -6.70 2.71 25.06
CA ARG A 267 -6.28 1.69 26.03
C ARG A 267 -6.89 0.32 25.72
N ARG A 268 -8.18 0.26 25.37
CA ARG A 268 -8.85 -1.00 24.98
C ARG A 268 -8.25 -1.60 23.70
N GLN A 269 -7.92 -0.76 22.73
CA GLN A 269 -7.28 -1.21 21.50
C GLN A 269 -5.86 -1.73 21.76
N GLU A 270 -5.07 -1.09 22.62
CA GLU A 270 -3.74 -1.59 23.02
C GLU A 270 -3.81 -2.99 23.61
N GLU A 271 -4.73 -3.22 24.55
CA GLU A 271 -4.94 -4.56 25.12
C GLU A 271 -5.39 -5.58 24.06
N HIS A 272 -6.25 -5.17 23.12
CA HIS A 272 -6.72 -6.02 22.04
C HIS A 272 -5.59 -6.42 21.09
N VAL A 273 -4.81 -5.44 20.62
CA VAL A 273 -3.66 -5.66 19.74
C VAL A 273 -2.62 -6.53 20.44
N ALA A 274 -2.40 -6.38 21.75
CA ALA A 274 -1.52 -7.26 22.51
C ALA A 274 -2.01 -8.71 22.51
N ARG A 275 -3.32 -8.95 22.72
CA ARG A 275 -3.91 -10.30 22.64
C ARG A 275 -3.82 -10.90 21.24
N VAL A 276 -4.15 -10.13 20.20
CA VAL A 276 -4.04 -10.58 18.80
C VAL A 276 -2.58 -10.90 18.46
N SER A 277 -1.65 -10.01 18.79
CA SER A 277 -0.22 -10.21 18.53
C SER A 277 0.30 -11.49 19.20
N ALA A 278 -0.12 -11.76 20.44
CA ALA A 278 0.29 -12.96 21.15
C ALA A 278 -0.36 -14.24 20.57
N ARG A 279 -1.59 -14.17 20.06
CA ARG A 279 -2.22 -15.25 19.28
C ARG A 279 -1.41 -15.55 18.02
N LEU A 280 -1.12 -14.52 17.23
CA LEU A 280 -0.37 -14.66 15.97
C LEU A 280 1.03 -15.26 16.19
N ARG A 281 1.73 -14.87 17.28
CA ARG A 281 3.02 -15.47 17.68
C ARG A 281 2.96 -16.98 17.92
N ARG A 282 1.81 -17.51 18.34
CA ARG A 282 1.62 -18.95 18.60
C ARG A 282 1.26 -19.71 17.33
N GLU A 283 0.49 -19.09 16.44
CA GLU A 283 0.00 -19.70 15.21
C GLU A 283 1.04 -19.66 14.08
N CYS A 284 1.94 -18.67 14.08
CA CYS A 284 2.83 -18.40 12.94
C CYS A 284 3.73 -19.58 12.54
N ALA A 285 4.10 -20.45 13.48
CA ALA A 285 4.93 -21.61 13.17
C ALA A 285 4.27 -22.60 12.18
N GLY A 286 2.93 -22.65 12.13
CA GLY A 286 2.18 -23.56 11.28
C GLY A 286 1.71 -22.98 9.94
N TRP A 287 1.90 -21.69 9.69
CA TRP A 287 1.31 -21.01 8.53
C TRP A 287 1.90 -21.43 7.18
N PHE A 288 3.19 -21.77 7.14
CA PHE A 288 3.90 -22.10 5.90
C PHE A 288 4.60 -23.46 6.06
N PRO A 289 4.06 -24.53 5.43
CA PRO A 289 4.63 -25.86 5.49
C PRO A 289 6.06 -25.93 4.93
N ALA A 290 6.94 -26.70 5.57
CA ALA A 290 8.29 -26.94 5.08
C ALA A 290 8.28 -27.97 3.94
N ARG A 291 8.29 -27.51 2.69
CA ARG A 291 8.47 -28.38 1.51
C ARG A 291 9.95 -28.72 1.25
N ALA A 292 10.20 -29.76 0.47
CA ALA A 292 11.53 -30.14 -0.01
C ALA A 292 12.15 -29.11 -0.99
N VAL A 293 13.23 -28.46 -0.50
CA VAL A 293 14.29 -27.60 -1.08
C VAL A 293 14.05 -26.68 -2.29
N LYS A 294 13.63 -27.12 -3.48
CA LYS A 294 14.01 -26.37 -4.71
C LYS A 294 12.92 -25.56 -5.41
N SER A 295 11.63 -25.89 -5.25
CA SER A 295 10.52 -25.19 -5.96
C SER A 295 9.49 -24.51 -5.05
N ALA A 296 9.61 -24.68 -3.73
CA ALA A 296 8.54 -24.38 -2.78
C ALA A 296 8.34 -22.89 -2.46
N LYS A 297 9.43 -22.12 -2.30
CA LYS A 297 9.35 -20.76 -1.77
C LYS A 297 8.72 -19.77 -2.75
N ASN A 298 9.07 -19.93 -4.04
CA ASN A 298 8.47 -19.15 -5.11
C ASN A 298 6.97 -19.41 -5.17
N GLU A 299 6.54 -20.66 -5.01
CA GLU A 299 5.12 -21.02 -4.98
C GLU A 299 4.42 -20.43 -3.76
N THR A 300 4.93 -20.56 -2.53
CA THR A 300 4.33 -19.94 -1.33
C THR A 300 4.10 -18.43 -1.50
N VAL A 301 5.12 -17.68 -1.93
CA VAL A 301 4.98 -16.23 -2.16
C VAL A 301 3.97 -15.96 -3.27
N THR A 302 4.02 -16.73 -4.35
CA THR A 302 3.08 -16.59 -5.49
C THR A 302 1.64 -16.83 -5.05
N ARG A 303 1.37 -17.87 -4.26
CA ARG A 303 0.04 -18.14 -3.68
C ARG A 303 -0.42 -17.03 -2.75
N LEU A 304 0.50 -16.50 -1.93
CA LEU A 304 0.18 -15.41 -0.99
C LEU A 304 -0.23 -14.16 -1.76
N MET A 305 0.48 -13.83 -2.83
CA MET A 305 0.12 -12.71 -3.70
C MET A 305 -1.25 -12.89 -4.32
N GLN A 306 -1.52 -14.08 -4.86
CA GLN A 306 -2.73 -14.34 -5.66
C GLN A 306 -3.99 -14.50 -4.85
N LEU A 307 -3.91 -15.21 -3.74
CA LEU A 307 -5.09 -15.60 -2.96
C LEU A 307 -5.39 -14.63 -1.82
N CYS A 308 -4.42 -13.77 -1.45
CA CYS A 308 -4.53 -12.90 -0.28
C CYS A 308 -4.19 -11.44 -0.62
N LEU A 309 -2.92 -11.15 -0.95
CA LEU A 309 -2.44 -9.76 -0.96
C LEU A 309 -3.05 -8.93 -2.09
N PHE A 310 -3.01 -9.41 -3.35
CA PHE A 310 -3.50 -8.64 -4.49
C PHE A 310 -5.02 -8.41 -4.44
N PRO A 311 -5.87 -9.44 -4.25
CA PRO A 311 -7.33 -9.22 -4.19
C PRO A 311 -7.74 -8.27 -3.08
N ARG A 312 -7.01 -8.29 -1.95
CA ARG A 312 -7.34 -7.44 -0.80
C ARG A 312 -6.79 -6.02 -0.93
N CYS A 313 -5.57 -5.83 -1.43
CA CYS A 313 -4.96 -4.50 -1.45
C CYS A 313 -5.63 -3.55 -2.45
N VAL A 314 -6.34 -4.09 -3.45
CA VAL A 314 -7.13 -3.31 -4.40
C VAL A 314 -8.58 -3.10 -3.95
N PHE A 315 -9.01 -3.70 -2.83
CA PHE A 315 -10.41 -3.67 -2.38
C PHE A 315 -10.84 -2.34 -1.75
N THR A 316 -10.08 -1.83 -0.77
CA THR A 316 -10.31 -0.52 -0.14
C THR A 316 -8.97 0.14 0.24
N PRO A 317 -8.93 1.47 0.42
CA PRO A 317 -7.71 2.15 0.89
C PRO A 317 -7.20 1.62 2.25
N THR A 318 -8.10 1.24 3.16
CA THR A 318 -7.72 0.67 4.46
C THR A 318 -7.20 -0.76 4.34
N ASP A 319 -7.75 -1.55 3.42
CA ASP A 319 -7.25 -2.89 3.12
C ASP A 319 -5.87 -2.87 2.44
N ALA A 320 -5.56 -1.86 1.62
CA ALA A 320 -4.21 -1.64 1.08
C ALA A 320 -3.16 -1.47 2.20
N LEU A 321 -3.47 -0.64 3.20
CA LEU A 321 -2.60 -0.45 4.36
C LEU A 321 -2.51 -1.70 5.24
N TYR A 322 -3.64 -2.38 5.44
CA TYR A 322 -3.67 -3.65 6.16
C TYR A 322 -2.74 -4.67 5.51
N CYS A 323 -2.76 -4.82 4.17
CA CYS A 323 -1.93 -5.81 3.48
C CYS A 323 -0.43 -5.53 3.72
N ALA A 324 0.00 -4.27 3.61
CA ALA A 324 1.38 -3.89 3.88
C ALA A 324 1.75 -4.16 5.35
N GLN A 325 0.88 -3.77 6.28
CA GLN A 325 1.09 -3.98 7.71
C GLN A 325 1.12 -5.47 8.06
N PHE A 326 0.27 -6.29 7.45
CA PHE A 326 0.22 -7.73 7.71
C PHE A 326 1.49 -8.42 7.23
N VAL A 327 2.02 -8.10 6.04
CA VAL A 327 3.31 -8.63 5.58
C VAL A 327 4.43 -8.25 6.54
N HIS A 328 4.45 -7.00 7.01
CA HIS A 328 5.39 -6.55 8.03
C HIS A 328 5.20 -7.30 9.37
N THR A 329 3.96 -7.57 9.79
CA THR A 329 3.66 -8.35 10.99
C THR A 329 4.17 -9.79 10.86
N VAL A 330 3.90 -10.49 9.75
CA VAL A 330 4.40 -11.84 9.49
C VAL A 330 5.94 -11.88 9.54
N HIS A 331 6.59 -10.83 8.99
CA HIS A 331 8.03 -10.65 9.09
C HIS A 331 8.49 -10.47 10.54
N ALA A 332 7.89 -9.53 11.29
CA ALA A 332 8.22 -9.21 12.68
C ALA A 332 8.04 -10.41 13.62
N LEU A 333 7.10 -11.31 13.31
CA LEU A 333 6.86 -12.56 14.04
C LEU A 333 7.96 -13.63 13.82
N LYS A 334 8.94 -13.38 12.94
CA LYS A 334 9.96 -14.36 12.54
C LYS A 334 9.35 -15.67 12.06
N THR A 335 8.29 -15.55 11.26
CA THR A 335 7.53 -16.69 10.75
C THR A 335 8.45 -17.63 9.97
N PRO A 336 8.54 -18.93 10.32
CA PRO A 336 9.39 -19.88 9.63
C PRO A 336 8.89 -20.10 8.19
N ASN A 337 9.81 -20.49 7.29
CA ASN A 337 9.55 -20.78 5.88
C ASN A 337 9.02 -19.60 5.03
N PHE A 338 8.78 -18.42 5.61
CA PHE A 338 8.37 -17.23 4.90
C PHE A 338 9.58 -16.33 4.58
N SER A 339 9.82 -16.06 3.30
CA SER A 339 10.84 -15.10 2.86
C SER A 339 10.22 -13.74 2.56
N THR A 340 10.37 -12.80 3.49
CA THR A 340 9.96 -11.40 3.30
C THR A 340 10.71 -10.76 2.14
N LEU A 341 11.99 -11.07 1.97
CA LEU A 341 12.80 -10.55 0.88
C LEU A 341 12.24 -10.99 -0.48
N LEU A 342 11.92 -12.28 -0.64
CA LEU A 342 11.32 -12.80 -1.88
C LEU A 342 9.90 -12.26 -2.11
N CYS A 343 9.13 -12.06 -1.04
CA CYS A 343 7.82 -11.41 -1.08
C CYS A 343 7.94 -10.01 -1.67
N TYR A 344 8.86 -9.19 -1.17
CA TYR A 344 9.09 -7.83 -1.69
C TYR A 344 9.68 -7.85 -3.10
N ASP A 345 10.57 -8.79 -3.42
CA ASP A 345 11.13 -8.92 -4.76
C ASP A 345 10.06 -9.18 -5.81
N ARG A 346 9.11 -10.08 -5.55
CA ARG A 346 7.96 -10.32 -6.43
C ARG A 346 7.04 -9.11 -6.54
N LEU A 347 6.77 -8.43 -5.42
CA LEU A 347 5.96 -7.21 -5.43
C LEU A 347 6.53 -6.13 -6.34
N PHE A 348 7.83 -5.88 -6.26
CA PHE A 348 8.47 -4.79 -7.00
C PHE A 348 8.91 -5.15 -8.41
N CYS A 349 9.16 -6.44 -8.70
CA CYS A 349 9.52 -6.89 -10.05
C CYS A 349 8.32 -7.04 -10.98
N ASP A 350 7.13 -7.37 -10.46
CA ASP A 350 5.95 -7.75 -11.27
C ASP A 350 4.84 -6.67 -11.28
N ILE A 351 5.22 -5.39 -11.13
CA ILE A 351 4.28 -4.25 -11.06
C ILE A 351 3.55 -4.01 -12.39
N THR A 352 4.22 -4.19 -13.54
CA THR A 352 3.70 -3.78 -14.86
C THR A 352 2.30 -4.31 -15.12
N TYR A 353 2.12 -5.64 -15.07
CA TYR A 353 0.83 -6.25 -15.38
C TYR A 353 -0.23 -5.94 -14.32
N SER A 354 0.18 -5.82 -13.06
CA SER A 354 -0.72 -5.42 -11.97
C SER A 354 -1.34 -4.06 -12.30
N VAL A 355 -0.52 -3.07 -12.64
CA VAL A 355 -0.96 -1.69 -12.97
C VAL A 355 -1.77 -1.63 -14.27
N MET A 356 -1.40 -2.42 -15.28
CA MET A 356 -2.14 -2.48 -16.55
C MET A 356 -3.54 -3.10 -16.40
N SER A 357 -3.73 -4.01 -15.43
CA SER A 357 -5.00 -4.73 -15.23
C SER A 357 -5.98 -4.02 -14.29
N CYS A 358 -5.51 -3.07 -13.48
CA CYS A 358 -6.32 -2.33 -12.54
C CYS A 358 -7.25 -1.33 -13.24
N THR A 359 -8.38 -1.06 -12.62
CA THR A 359 -9.13 0.19 -12.79
C THR A 359 -8.39 1.37 -12.15
N GLU A 360 -8.91 2.59 -12.33
CA GLU A 360 -8.29 3.80 -11.77
C GLU A 360 -8.31 3.77 -10.24
N GLY A 361 -9.42 3.36 -9.63
CA GLY A 361 -9.56 3.20 -8.18
C GLY A 361 -8.65 2.12 -7.61
N GLU A 362 -8.60 0.94 -8.26
CA GLU A 362 -7.69 -0.14 -7.88
C GLU A 362 -6.21 0.27 -7.98
N ALA A 363 -5.83 1.01 -9.02
CA ALA A 363 -4.46 1.51 -9.19
C ALA A 363 -4.08 2.50 -8.07
N ALA A 364 -5.00 3.35 -7.63
CA ALA A 364 -4.77 4.25 -6.50
C ALA A 364 -4.53 3.49 -5.18
N ARG A 365 -5.33 2.46 -4.91
CA ARG A 365 -5.20 1.61 -3.71
C ARG A 365 -3.92 0.76 -3.77
N TYR A 366 -3.61 0.18 -4.92
CA TYR A 366 -2.37 -0.55 -5.15
C TYR A 366 -1.13 0.34 -4.99
N GLY A 367 -1.15 1.56 -5.53
CA GLY A 367 -0.09 2.54 -5.33
C GLY A 367 0.13 2.91 -3.85
N THR A 368 -0.95 2.96 -3.07
CA THR A 368 -0.89 3.20 -1.61
C THR A 368 -0.24 2.01 -0.88
N PHE A 369 -0.61 0.78 -1.25
CA PHE A 369 0.02 -0.44 -0.77
C PHE A 369 1.53 -0.46 -1.10
N LEU A 370 1.91 -0.23 -2.36
CA LEU A 370 3.30 -0.17 -2.81
C LEU A 370 4.10 0.89 -2.05
N CYS A 371 3.51 2.09 -1.86
CA CYS A 371 4.15 3.16 -1.11
C CYS A 371 4.46 2.74 0.33
N LYS A 372 3.53 2.06 1.01
CA LYS A 372 3.74 1.61 2.38
C LYS A 372 4.80 0.51 2.48
N VAL A 373 4.78 -0.47 1.57
CA VAL A 373 5.80 -1.53 1.50
C VAL A 373 7.18 -0.94 1.20
N LEU A 374 7.26 -0.01 0.25
CA LEU A 374 8.51 0.66 -0.10
C LEU A 374 9.04 1.53 1.06
N GLY A 375 8.15 2.20 1.79
CA GLY A 375 8.53 2.96 2.99
C GLY A 375 9.19 2.07 4.06
N THR A 376 8.67 0.86 4.28
CA THR A 376 9.32 -0.13 5.15
C THR A 376 10.67 -0.57 4.59
N ALA A 377 10.75 -0.88 3.30
CA ALA A 377 12.00 -1.29 2.66
C ALA A 377 13.08 -0.20 2.76
N MET A 378 12.70 1.07 2.55
CA MET A 378 13.59 2.22 2.63
C MET A 378 14.00 2.55 4.07
N ARG A 379 13.16 2.28 5.07
CA ARG A 379 13.54 2.37 6.48
C ARG A 379 14.67 1.40 6.84
N TRP A 380 14.60 0.16 6.34
CA TRP A 380 15.68 -0.82 6.52
C TRP A 380 16.93 -0.46 5.70
N HIS A 381 16.78 0.25 4.58
CA HIS A 381 17.90 0.71 3.75
C HIS A 381 18.63 1.92 4.35
N GLY A 382 17.90 2.82 5.02
CA GLY A 382 18.45 4.09 5.51
C GLY A 382 19.26 3.98 6.80
N ASP A 383 19.01 2.95 7.63
CA ASP A 383 19.73 2.77 8.89
C ASP A 383 20.19 1.31 9.09
N ARG A 384 21.51 1.14 9.18
CA ARG A 384 22.17 -0.14 9.42
C ARG A 384 21.75 -0.77 10.76
N ASN A 385 21.53 0.02 11.80
CA ASN A 385 21.13 -0.49 13.11
C ASN A 385 19.70 -1.05 13.08
N VAL A 386 18.81 -0.37 12.34
CA VAL A 386 17.44 -0.85 12.11
C VAL A 386 17.48 -2.16 11.31
N PHE A 387 18.29 -2.24 10.24
CA PHE A 387 18.45 -3.50 9.50
C PHE A 387 18.98 -4.65 10.37
N GLN A 388 19.96 -4.40 11.23
CA GLN A 388 20.53 -5.44 12.09
C GLN A 388 19.52 -5.95 13.12
N SER A 389 18.72 -5.06 13.70
CA SER A 389 17.73 -5.39 14.73
C SER A 389 16.45 -6.02 14.17
N GLU A 390 16.01 -5.58 12.99
CA GLU A 390 14.73 -5.99 12.39
C GLU A 390 14.88 -7.04 11.28
N CYS A 391 16.04 -7.18 10.61
CA CYS A 391 16.19 -8.04 9.42
C CYS A 391 17.29 -9.11 9.51
N ALA A 392 18.50 -8.75 9.99
CA ALA A 392 19.71 -9.56 9.78
C ALA A 392 19.65 -11.01 10.32
N HIS A 393 18.84 -11.26 11.36
CA HIS A 393 18.67 -12.59 11.97
C HIS A 393 17.24 -13.15 11.80
N TYR A 394 16.48 -12.61 10.84
CA TYR A 394 15.10 -12.99 10.63
C TYR A 394 15.02 -14.06 9.52
N PRO A 395 14.17 -15.08 9.65
CA PRO A 395 13.98 -16.11 8.62
C PRO A 395 13.65 -15.55 7.23
N GLY A 396 13.06 -14.35 7.20
CA GLY A 396 12.71 -13.60 6.01
C GLY A 396 13.88 -13.22 5.09
N PHE A 397 15.10 -13.15 5.64
CA PHE A 397 16.32 -12.68 4.99
C PHE A 397 17.41 -13.77 4.86
N VAL A 398 17.01 -15.04 4.97
CA VAL A 398 17.91 -16.19 4.76
C VAL A 398 17.99 -16.55 3.28
N THR A 399 19.20 -16.56 2.73
CA THR A 399 19.50 -16.84 1.32
C THR A 399 19.48 -18.34 0.99
N LYS A 400 19.86 -19.21 1.94
CA LYS A 400 19.90 -20.67 1.77
C LYS A 400 19.05 -21.37 2.84
N TYR A 401 17.98 -22.06 2.42
CA TYR A 401 17.26 -22.97 3.33
C TYR A 401 17.79 -24.38 3.18
N ARG A 402 18.18 -25.00 4.29
CA ARG A 402 18.49 -26.44 4.35
C ARG A 402 17.24 -27.20 4.78
N VAL A 403 17.04 -28.43 4.27
CA VAL A 403 16.01 -29.33 4.82
C VAL A 403 16.46 -29.80 6.18
N SER A 404 15.61 -29.62 7.19
CA SER A 404 15.68 -30.27 8.50
C SER A 404 16.90 -29.97 9.40
N ASN A 405 16.62 -29.45 10.60
CA ASN A 405 17.42 -29.44 11.84
C ASN A 405 18.91 -29.00 11.83
N GLN A 406 19.45 -28.44 10.74
CA GLN A 406 20.74 -27.75 10.79
C GLN A 406 20.54 -26.27 11.09
N PHE A 407 21.22 -25.77 12.13
CA PHE A 407 21.26 -24.35 12.47
C PHE A 407 21.77 -23.53 11.29
N SER A 408 21.09 -22.41 10.98
CA SER A 408 21.56 -21.44 9.98
C SER A 408 22.89 -20.85 10.44
N GLU A 409 23.90 -20.87 9.58
CA GLU A 409 25.16 -20.18 9.85
C GLU A 409 24.99 -18.67 9.59
N ALA A 410 25.81 -17.82 10.23
CA ALA A 410 25.75 -16.36 10.05
C ALA A 410 25.91 -15.93 8.57
N ASN A 411 26.61 -16.73 7.76
CA ASN A 411 26.84 -16.50 6.34
C ASN A 411 25.63 -16.78 5.43
N ASP A 412 24.57 -17.40 5.94
CA ASP A 412 23.36 -17.68 5.16
C ASP A 412 22.40 -16.48 5.12
N HIS A 413 22.65 -15.42 5.89
CA HIS A 413 21.80 -14.23 5.95
C HIS A 413 22.27 -13.14 4.97
N VAL A 414 21.32 -12.38 4.43
CA VAL A 414 21.64 -11.23 3.57
C VAL A 414 22.32 -10.15 4.40
N GLY A 415 23.55 -9.79 4.03
CA GLY A 415 24.27 -8.65 4.61
C GLY A 415 23.64 -7.31 4.24
N TYR A 416 23.94 -6.27 5.02
CA TYR A 416 23.36 -4.94 4.83
C TYR A 416 23.59 -4.38 3.42
N GLU A 417 24.82 -4.38 2.91
CA GLU A 417 25.11 -3.86 1.55
C GLU A 417 24.40 -4.67 0.46
N ASN A 418 24.36 -6.01 0.58
CA ASN A 418 23.61 -6.86 -0.35
C ASN A 418 22.12 -6.49 -0.37
N TYR A 419 21.53 -6.17 0.78
CA TYR A 419 20.17 -5.66 0.84
C TYR A 419 20.02 -4.31 0.12
N ARG A 420 21.00 -3.41 0.24
CA ARG A 420 20.99 -2.13 -0.47
C ARG A 420 21.06 -2.30 -1.99
N HIS A 421 21.84 -3.26 -2.48
CA HIS A 421 21.84 -3.67 -3.89
C HIS A 421 20.47 -4.21 -4.35
N VAL A 422 19.79 -4.97 -3.50
CA VAL A 422 18.43 -5.47 -3.81
C VAL A 422 17.42 -4.31 -3.86
N CYS A 423 17.48 -3.36 -2.92
CA CYS A 423 16.66 -2.15 -3.00
C CYS A 423 16.93 -1.38 -4.30
N HIS A 424 18.20 -1.27 -4.70
CA HIS A 424 18.59 -0.62 -5.95
C HIS A 424 17.91 -1.29 -7.16
N LYS A 425 18.00 -2.63 -7.25
CA LYS A 425 17.27 -3.44 -8.24
C LYS A 425 15.78 -3.11 -8.24
N TRP A 426 15.13 -3.05 -7.08
CA TRP A 426 13.69 -2.74 -6.99
C TRP A 426 13.35 -1.37 -7.55
N HIS A 427 14.13 -0.32 -7.25
CA HIS A 427 13.94 1.01 -7.82
C HIS A 427 14.05 1.00 -9.36
N TYR A 428 15.01 0.25 -9.92
CA TYR A 428 15.12 0.09 -11.38
C TYR A 428 13.93 -0.67 -11.98
N LYS A 429 13.45 -1.74 -11.32
CA LYS A 429 12.29 -2.51 -11.78
C LYS A 429 11.01 -1.69 -11.76
N ILE A 430 10.76 -0.91 -10.70
CA ILE A 430 9.64 0.03 -10.62
C ILE A 430 9.74 1.04 -11.78
N THR A 431 10.93 1.62 -12.02
CA THR A 431 11.13 2.57 -13.11
C THR A 431 10.80 1.94 -14.47
N LYS A 432 11.36 0.76 -14.76
CA LYS A 432 11.08 0.04 -16.01
C LYS A 432 9.59 -0.23 -16.18
N ALA A 433 8.91 -0.66 -15.12
CA ALA A 433 7.48 -0.93 -15.15
C ALA A 433 6.67 0.33 -15.50
N MET A 434 6.97 1.47 -14.85
CA MET A 434 6.28 2.73 -15.11
C MET A 434 6.56 3.25 -16.53
N VAL A 435 7.79 3.12 -17.02
CA VAL A 435 8.13 3.50 -18.40
C VAL A 435 7.32 2.70 -19.42
N VAL A 436 7.19 1.38 -19.24
CA VAL A 436 6.38 0.53 -20.13
C VAL A 436 4.93 1.00 -20.16
N CYS A 437 4.33 1.28 -19.01
CA CYS A 437 2.94 1.75 -18.95
C CYS A 437 2.76 3.15 -19.55
N LEU A 438 3.73 4.06 -19.36
CA LEU A 438 3.70 5.42 -19.92
C LEU A 438 3.91 5.45 -21.45
N ASP A 439 4.71 4.54 -21.99
CA ASP A 439 4.94 4.42 -23.45
C ASP A 439 3.88 3.56 -24.17
N SER A 440 2.89 3.03 -23.45
CA SER A 440 1.90 2.09 -24.00
C SER A 440 0.97 2.70 -25.06
N GLY A 441 0.76 4.01 -25.04
CA GLY A 441 -0.27 4.72 -25.84
C GLY A 441 -1.71 4.48 -25.38
N ASP A 442 -1.93 3.51 -24.49
CA ASP A 442 -3.24 3.18 -23.94
C ASP A 442 -3.64 4.14 -22.81
N TYR A 443 -4.87 4.62 -22.85
CA TYR A 443 -5.38 5.59 -21.90
C TYR A 443 -5.31 5.08 -20.45
N VAL A 444 -5.81 3.87 -20.21
CA VAL A 444 -5.94 3.30 -18.86
C VAL A 444 -4.55 3.04 -18.28
N GLN A 445 -3.65 2.49 -19.09
CA GLN A 445 -2.28 2.19 -18.66
C GLN A 445 -1.48 3.45 -18.32
N ILE A 446 -1.53 4.49 -19.17
CA ILE A 446 -0.86 5.78 -18.89
C ILE A 446 -1.44 6.40 -17.62
N ARG A 447 -2.77 6.42 -17.49
CA ARG A 447 -3.47 6.98 -16.34
C ARG A 447 -3.10 6.27 -15.04
N ASN A 448 -3.16 4.94 -15.03
CA ASN A 448 -2.83 4.13 -13.86
C ASN A 448 -1.37 4.30 -13.45
N ALA A 449 -0.45 4.39 -14.41
CA ALA A 449 0.96 4.65 -14.13
C ALA A 449 1.16 6.01 -13.45
N LEU A 450 0.52 7.07 -13.95
CA LEU A 450 0.57 8.40 -13.33
C LEU A 450 -0.01 8.39 -11.91
N ILE A 451 -1.14 7.71 -11.70
CA ILE A 451 -1.76 7.57 -10.37
C ILE A 451 -0.81 6.85 -9.40
N VAL A 452 -0.23 5.72 -9.81
CA VAL A 452 0.71 4.96 -8.97
C VAL A 452 1.95 5.80 -8.67
N LEU A 453 2.53 6.48 -9.66
CA LEU A 453 3.68 7.38 -9.50
C LEU A 453 3.42 8.49 -8.48
N ILE A 454 2.23 9.11 -8.50
CA ILE A 454 1.83 10.11 -7.50
C ILE A 454 1.77 9.49 -6.10
N ARG A 455 1.21 8.28 -5.96
CA ARG A 455 1.05 7.61 -4.66
C ARG A 455 2.38 7.15 -4.06
N VAL A 456 3.31 6.65 -4.87
CA VAL A 456 4.63 6.18 -4.41
C VAL A 456 5.66 7.31 -4.26
N LEU A 457 5.31 8.52 -4.69
CA LEU A 457 6.18 9.70 -4.64
C LEU A 457 6.94 9.88 -3.31
N PRO A 458 6.33 9.64 -2.12
CA PRO A 458 7.00 9.76 -0.83
C PRO A 458 8.34 9.01 -0.72
N HIS A 459 8.46 7.84 -1.35
CA HIS A 459 9.63 6.96 -1.25
C HIS A 459 10.25 6.63 -2.61
N PHE A 460 9.74 7.19 -3.71
CA PHE A 460 10.20 6.91 -5.07
C PHE A 460 9.94 8.10 -6.01
N PRO A 461 10.84 8.45 -6.94
CA PRO A 461 12.21 7.95 -7.10
C PRO A 461 13.18 8.62 -6.12
N VAL A 462 14.21 7.88 -5.68
CA VAL A 462 15.28 8.38 -4.79
C VAL A 462 16.57 8.69 -5.55
N LEU A 463 16.83 7.96 -6.64
CA LEU A 463 18.01 8.13 -7.49
C LEU A 463 17.78 9.18 -8.57
N GLU A 464 18.74 10.08 -8.76
CA GLU A 464 18.63 11.17 -9.74
C GLU A 464 18.47 10.63 -11.17
N LYS A 465 19.28 9.63 -11.57
CA LYS A 465 19.20 9.00 -12.90
C LYS A 465 17.79 8.47 -13.20
N LEU A 466 17.18 7.78 -12.25
CA LEU A 466 15.83 7.21 -12.42
C LEU A 466 14.76 8.32 -12.46
N SER A 467 14.91 9.34 -11.64
CA SER A 467 14.06 10.54 -11.67
C SER A 467 14.10 11.23 -13.03
N GLN A 468 15.29 11.41 -13.62
CA GLN A 468 15.45 12.00 -14.95
C GLN A 468 14.82 11.15 -16.05
N ILE A 469 14.90 9.82 -15.96
CA ILE A 469 14.25 8.90 -16.91
C ILE A 469 12.72 9.06 -16.86
N ILE A 470 12.14 9.00 -15.66
CA ILE A 470 10.69 9.16 -15.47
C ILE A 470 10.25 10.56 -15.89
N GLY A 471 11.00 11.60 -15.49
CA GLY A 471 10.71 12.99 -15.84
C GLY A 471 10.64 13.20 -17.35
N ARG A 472 11.60 12.66 -18.11
CA ARG A 472 11.57 12.71 -19.59
C ARG A 472 10.35 12.01 -20.17
N LYS A 473 9.97 10.84 -19.63
CA LYS A 473 8.80 10.09 -20.11
C LYS A 473 7.49 10.79 -19.79
N VAL A 474 7.37 11.39 -18.62
CA VAL A 474 6.18 12.18 -18.24
C VAL A 474 6.09 13.46 -19.07
N GLU A 475 7.21 14.12 -19.38
CA GLU A 475 7.18 15.31 -20.25
C GLU A 475 6.77 14.95 -21.68
N LYS A 476 7.25 13.80 -22.21
CA LYS A 476 6.76 13.25 -23.48
C LYS A 476 5.24 13.03 -23.47
N VAL A 477 4.70 12.35 -22.44
CA VAL A 477 3.25 12.15 -22.28
C VAL A 477 2.52 13.49 -22.21
N LYS A 478 3.08 14.48 -21.50
CA LYS A 478 2.49 15.82 -21.40
C LYS A 478 2.46 16.55 -22.74
N GLU A 479 3.47 16.41 -23.59
CA GLU A 479 3.49 17.02 -24.92
C GLU A 479 2.51 16.34 -25.88
N GLU A 480 2.49 15.00 -25.90
CA GLU A 480 1.63 14.19 -26.76
C GLU A 480 0.14 14.34 -26.42
N GLU A 481 -0.19 14.35 -25.12
CA GLU A 481 -1.58 14.36 -24.66
C GLU A 481 -2.17 15.78 -24.52
N LYS A 482 -1.38 16.83 -24.74
CA LYS A 482 -1.79 18.24 -24.59
C LYS A 482 -3.04 18.60 -25.41
N THR A 483 -3.16 18.04 -26.61
CA THR A 483 -4.27 18.33 -27.54
C THR A 483 -5.26 17.17 -27.66
N GLN A 484 -4.88 15.96 -27.24
CA GLN A 484 -5.73 14.77 -27.32
C GLN A 484 -6.55 14.55 -26.05
N ARG A 485 -5.90 14.46 -24.88
CA ARG A 485 -6.52 13.99 -23.63
C ARG A 485 -6.14 14.91 -22.46
N GLN A 486 -6.97 15.93 -22.25
CA GLN A 486 -6.74 16.99 -21.26
C GLN A 486 -6.57 16.47 -19.82
N ASP A 487 -7.24 15.38 -19.47
CA ASP A 487 -7.16 14.78 -18.13
C ASP A 487 -5.81 14.13 -17.86
N LEU A 488 -5.21 13.43 -18.84
CA LEU A 488 -3.85 12.91 -18.74
C LEU A 488 -2.82 14.04 -18.70
N TYR A 489 -3.02 15.09 -19.52
CA TYR A 489 -2.17 16.28 -19.50
C TYR A 489 -2.12 16.94 -18.11
N ILE A 490 -3.27 17.10 -17.45
CA ILE A 490 -3.34 17.68 -16.11
C ILE A 490 -2.61 16.80 -15.08
N LEU A 491 -2.81 15.48 -15.12
CA LEU A 491 -2.14 14.54 -14.22
C LEU A 491 -0.61 14.54 -14.43
N ALA A 492 -0.15 14.47 -15.68
CA ALA A 492 1.26 14.51 -16.02
C ALA A 492 1.90 15.85 -15.61
N THR A 493 1.20 16.96 -15.81
CA THR A 493 1.65 18.30 -15.39
C THR A 493 1.78 18.38 -13.86
N SER A 494 0.79 17.87 -13.12
CA SER A 494 0.81 17.82 -11.67
C SER A 494 1.99 17.00 -11.15
N TYR A 495 2.17 15.77 -11.66
CA TYR A 495 3.28 14.91 -11.26
C TYR A 495 4.65 15.52 -11.62
N SER A 496 4.81 16.10 -12.81
CA SER A 496 6.03 16.80 -13.24
C SER A 496 6.39 17.95 -12.28
N GLY A 497 5.40 18.69 -11.78
CA GLY A 497 5.59 19.72 -10.75
C GLY A 497 6.03 19.14 -9.40
N GLN A 498 5.37 18.08 -8.94
CA GLN A 498 5.71 17.42 -7.68
C GLN A 498 7.10 16.77 -7.71
N LEU A 499 7.49 16.14 -8.82
CA LEU A 499 8.81 15.53 -9.01
C LEU A 499 9.92 16.57 -8.91
N ARG A 500 9.75 17.75 -9.54
CA ARG A 500 10.72 18.85 -9.46
C ARG A 500 10.95 19.34 -8.03
N SER A 501 9.91 19.34 -7.19
CA SER A 501 10.03 19.75 -5.78
C SER A 501 10.90 18.81 -4.93
N ARG A 502 11.16 17.60 -5.40
CA ARG A 502 11.93 16.56 -4.69
C ARG A 502 13.34 16.34 -5.21
N VAL A 503 13.76 17.05 -6.26
CA VAL A 503 15.10 16.90 -6.85
C VAL A 503 16.20 17.17 -5.82
N SER A 504 15.99 18.12 -4.90
CA SER A 504 16.96 18.45 -3.84
C SER A 504 17.13 17.38 -2.76
N SER A 505 16.23 16.40 -2.68
CA SER A 505 16.30 15.29 -1.71
C SER A 505 16.80 13.97 -2.33
N MET A 506 17.28 14.01 -3.57
CA MET A 506 17.74 12.82 -4.29
C MET A 506 19.17 12.44 -3.88
N MET A 507 19.48 11.15 -3.95
CA MET A 507 20.77 10.58 -3.60
C MET A 507 21.54 10.16 -4.85
N GLU A 508 22.87 10.19 -4.77
CA GLU A 508 23.73 9.58 -5.78
C GLU A 508 23.73 8.05 -5.69
N GLU A 509 24.06 7.38 -6.79
CA GLU A 509 24.08 5.91 -6.87
C GLU A 509 25.13 5.29 -5.92
N SER A 510 26.31 5.90 -5.85
CA SER A 510 27.40 5.52 -4.94
C SER A 510 27.02 5.64 -3.47
N GLU A 511 26.16 6.61 -3.14
CA GLU A 511 25.64 6.79 -1.78
C GLU A 511 24.51 5.80 -1.47
N PHE A 512 23.79 5.32 -2.49
CA PHE A 512 22.67 4.41 -2.33
C PHE A 512 23.10 2.96 -2.06
N HIS A 513 24.20 2.51 -2.68
CA HIS A 513 24.81 1.21 -2.42
C HIS A 513 26.29 1.23 -2.80
N GLN A 514 27.12 0.44 -2.15
CA GLN A 514 28.54 0.37 -2.50
C GLN A 514 28.70 -0.43 -3.80
N VAL A 515 29.10 0.22 -4.89
CA VAL A 515 29.51 -0.47 -6.11
C VAL A 515 30.89 -1.07 -5.86
N LEU A 516 31.01 -2.39 -5.77
CA LEU A 516 32.32 -3.03 -5.73
C LEU A 516 32.98 -2.82 -7.09
N ASP A 517 33.97 -1.93 -7.16
CA ASP A 517 34.82 -1.79 -8.34
C ASP A 517 35.52 -3.12 -8.63
N LYS A 518 35.10 -3.79 -9.72
CA LYS A 518 35.72 -5.01 -10.27
C LYS A 518 37.22 -4.86 -10.61
N HIS A 519 37.82 -3.68 -10.42
CA HIS A 519 39.24 -3.42 -10.66
C HIS A 519 40.16 -3.50 -9.43
N SER A 520 39.67 -3.79 -8.22
CA SER A 520 40.53 -3.85 -7.01
C SER A 520 40.87 -5.26 -6.48
N VAL A 521 40.34 -6.34 -7.05
CA VAL A 521 40.55 -7.71 -6.53
C VAL A 521 41.85 -8.36 -7.06
N ALA A 522 42.65 -7.66 -7.87
CA ALA A 522 43.93 -8.18 -8.38
C ALA A 522 45.16 -7.88 -7.49
N SER A 523 45.00 -7.34 -6.29
CA SER A 523 46.11 -7.12 -5.36
C SER A 523 45.68 -7.33 -3.91
N GLY A 524 45.71 -8.58 -3.48
CA GLY A 524 45.38 -8.92 -2.09
C GLY A 524 45.22 -10.40 -1.80
N VAL A 525 46.07 -11.27 -2.36
CA VAL A 525 46.21 -12.64 -1.87
C VAL A 525 47.69 -12.93 -1.64
N SER A 526 48.16 -12.66 -0.43
CA SER A 526 49.29 -13.39 0.16
C SER A 526 48.84 -13.93 1.51
N VAL A 527 48.64 -15.24 1.52
CA VAL A 527 48.22 -16.08 2.63
C VAL A 527 49.23 -15.98 3.78
N SER A 528 48.76 -15.62 4.98
CA SER A 528 49.51 -15.80 6.22
C SER A 528 49.11 -17.13 6.86
N LEU A 529 49.93 -18.16 6.65
CA LEU A 529 49.92 -19.40 7.43
C LEU A 529 50.74 -19.19 8.71
N VAL A 530 50.13 -19.51 9.85
CA VAL A 530 50.78 -19.53 11.16
C VAL A 530 51.61 -20.81 11.30
N SER A 531 52.90 -20.69 11.56
CA SER A 531 53.66 -21.68 12.33
C SER A 531 54.74 -20.99 13.17
N THR A 532 54.62 -21.18 14.48
CA THR A 532 55.56 -20.81 15.53
C THR A 532 56.92 -21.50 15.40
N ALA A 533 57.98 -20.73 15.74
CA ALA A 533 59.13 -21.09 16.57
C ALA A 533 60.54 -20.95 15.94
N LYS A 534 61.35 -20.16 16.67
CA LYS A 534 62.82 -20.14 16.86
C LYS A 534 63.69 -19.22 15.99
N GLU A 535 64.31 -18.30 16.72
CA GLU A 535 65.63 -17.69 16.50
C GLU A 535 66.65 -18.72 15.98
N ASP A 536 67.49 -18.37 15.00
CA ASP A 536 68.89 -18.04 15.29
C ASP A 536 69.71 -17.63 14.02
N THR A 537 70.56 -16.62 14.23
CA THR A 537 71.91 -16.36 13.67
C THR A 537 72.29 -16.57 12.18
N ASN A 538 72.73 -15.42 11.59
CA ASN A 538 74.04 -15.15 10.95
C ASN A 538 74.54 -15.88 9.67
N VAL A 539 75.10 -15.04 8.77
CA VAL A 539 76.36 -15.22 8.00
C VAL A 539 76.24 -16.12 6.74
N VAL A 540 76.74 -15.84 5.52
CA VAL A 540 77.53 -14.77 4.84
C VAL A 540 77.87 -15.33 3.43
N LYS A 541 78.09 -14.46 2.43
CA LYS A 541 78.83 -14.68 1.15
C LYS A 541 78.18 -15.64 0.12
N GLN A 542 78.39 -15.55 -1.19
CA GLN A 542 79.28 -14.77 -2.07
C GLN A 542 78.74 -14.88 -3.51
N ASP A 543 78.65 -13.76 -4.24
CA ASP A 543 79.52 -13.32 -5.36
C ASP A 543 79.28 -13.94 -6.75
N SER A 544 79.44 -13.06 -7.74
CA SER A 544 79.87 -13.24 -9.15
C SER A 544 78.72 -13.11 -10.17
N GLU A 545 78.47 -11.95 -10.78
CA GLU A 545 79.23 -11.10 -11.72
C GLU A 545 79.20 -11.51 -13.21
N ALA A 546 79.22 -10.43 -14.03
CA ALA A 546 79.47 -10.30 -15.47
C ALA A 546 78.27 -10.49 -16.41
N GLY A 547 77.91 -9.56 -17.30
CA GLY A 547 78.54 -8.31 -17.74
C GLY A 547 78.24 -8.07 -19.24
N GLY A 548 78.09 -6.81 -19.66
CA GLY A 548 78.16 -6.43 -21.10
C GLY A 548 77.14 -5.38 -21.56
N SER A 549 77.61 -4.17 -21.85
CA SER A 549 76.85 -2.92 -22.13
C SER A 549 76.75 -2.58 -23.66
N PRO A 550 76.32 -1.36 -24.11
CA PRO A 550 75.48 -1.07 -25.30
C PRO A 550 76.30 -0.49 -26.50
N PRO A 551 75.80 0.22 -27.57
CA PRO A 551 75.17 1.58 -27.54
C PRO A 551 74.16 1.94 -28.70
N GLN A 552 73.64 3.17 -28.66
CA GLN A 552 72.61 3.88 -29.50
C GLN A 552 73.15 4.47 -30.86
N PRO A 553 72.56 5.55 -31.49
CA PRO A 553 71.29 5.85 -32.23
C PRO A 553 71.66 6.41 -33.66
N PRO A 554 71.17 7.54 -34.27
CA PRO A 554 69.90 8.32 -34.27
C PRO A 554 69.40 8.74 -35.69
N GLU A 555 68.23 9.41 -35.79
CA GLU A 555 67.94 10.64 -36.59
C GLU A 555 66.42 10.89 -36.59
N ASN A 556 65.79 12.07 -36.63
CA ASN A 556 65.98 13.48 -36.27
C ASN A 556 65.13 14.31 -37.26
N ASN A 557 64.63 15.44 -36.77
CA ASN A 557 64.11 16.62 -37.49
C ASN A 557 62.66 16.56 -37.99
N LYS A 558 61.85 17.62 -37.88
CA LYS A 558 61.84 19.02 -37.34
C LYS A 558 60.47 19.57 -37.82
N ARG A 559 59.82 20.63 -37.35
CA ARG A 559 60.22 21.94 -36.81
C ARG A 559 58.88 22.62 -36.41
N ASP A 560 58.76 23.14 -35.19
CA ASP A 560 58.88 24.58 -34.81
C ASP A 560 57.63 25.44 -35.14
N SER A 561 57.22 26.44 -34.37
CA SER A 561 57.54 26.93 -33.02
C SER A 561 56.80 28.26 -32.81
N ARG A 562 56.50 28.61 -31.54
CA ARG A 562 56.44 29.98 -30.94
C ARG A 562 55.28 30.90 -31.37
N GLY A 563 54.67 31.69 -30.49
CA GLY A 563 54.97 32.07 -29.11
C GLY A 563 54.89 33.59 -28.90
N SER A 564 54.43 33.99 -27.72
CA SER A 564 54.39 35.35 -27.11
C SER A 564 53.31 36.31 -27.63
N ASP A 565 52.33 36.77 -26.84
CA ASP A 565 52.35 37.41 -25.51
C ASP A 565 52.90 38.85 -25.54
N ARG A 566 52.02 39.82 -25.21
CA ARG A 566 52.36 41.09 -24.54
C ARG A 566 51.10 41.90 -24.18
N ARG A 567 50.86 42.00 -22.86
CA ARG A 567 50.59 43.19 -22.00
C ARG A 567 49.36 44.07 -22.36
N ARG A 568 48.57 44.60 -21.41
CA ARG A 568 48.98 45.39 -20.22
C ARG A 568 47.75 45.79 -19.36
N GLU A 569 47.93 45.84 -18.02
CA GLU A 569 47.35 46.72 -16.94
C GLU A 569 45.87 47.19 -17.03
N GLU A 570 45.07 47.37 -15.97
CA GLU A 570 45.31 47.72 -14.56
C GLU A 570 43.99 47.54 -13.74
N VAL A 571 44.11 47.71 -12.43
CA VAL A 571 43.14 47.50 -11.34
C VAL A 571 42.30 48.77 -11.07
N ASP A 572 41.03 48.66 -10.63
CA ASP A 572 40.54 49.09 -9.29
C ASP A 572 39.01 49.41 -9.19
N ARG A 573 38.57 49.45 -7.93
CA ARG A 573 37.24 49.44 -7.31
C ARG A 573 36.32 50.69 -7.41
N GLU A 574 35.06 50.42 -7.04
CA GLU A 574 34.13 51.18 -6.16
C GLU A 574 33.01 52.11 -6.71
N LYS A 575 31.78 51.78 -6.24
CA LYS A 575 30.66 52.58 -5.67
C LYS A 575 29.69 53.47 -6.50
N GLU A 576 28.42 53.22 -6.14
CA GLU A 576 27.28 54.14 -5.89
C GLU A 576 26.65 55.00 -6.99
N GLY A 577 25.32 55.12 -6.92
CA GLY A 577 24.64 56.35 -7.34
C GLY A 577 23.23 56.21 -7.93
N LYS A 578 22.21 56.27 -7.06
CA LYS A 578 20.84 56.71 -7.37
C LYS A 578 20.80 58.08 -8.08
N ARG A 579 19.79 58.30 -8.92
CA ARG A 579 19.00 59.55 -9.14
C ARG A 579 17.78 59.17 -10.01
N ASP A 580 16.56 59.14 -9.48
CA ASP A 580 15.61 60.22 -9.15
C ASP A 580 15.24 61.17 -10.31
N SER A 581 13.94 61.17 -10.65
CA SER A 581 13.17 62.39 -10.90
C SER A 581 11.71 62.18 -10.53
N HIS A 582 11.16 63.16 -9.82
CA HIS A 582 10.07 63.10 -8.84
C HIS A 582 9.01 64.17 -9.19
N ILE A 583 7.82 64.11 -8.55
CA ILE A 583 6.88 65.22 -8.23
C ILE A 583 5.89 65.64 -9.37
N SER A 584 4.59 65.93 -9.19
CA SER A 584 3.69 66.25 -8.05
C SER A 584 2.22 66.01 -8.48
N SER A 585 1.29 65.51 -7.65
CA SER A 585 0.32 66.22 -6.77
C SER A 585 -0.78 67.02 -7.53
N LYS A 586 -2.08 67.04 -7.20
CA LYS A 586 -2.82 66.94 -5.93
C LYS A 586 -4.36 66.89 -6.20
N SER A 587 -5.14 66.47 -5.18
CA SER A 587 -6.60 66.74 -4.92
C SER A 587 -7.63 65.68 -5.39
N ASP A 588 -8.68 65.26 -4.64
CA ASP A 588 -9.41 65.86 -3.51
C ASP A 588 -10.03 64.82 -2.54
N LYS A 589 -10.36 65.30 -1.34
CA LYS A 589 -11.12 64.67 -0.24
C LYS A 589 -12.65 64.74 -0.47
N ASP A 590 -13.35 64.00 0.38
CA ASP A 590 -14.77 64.10 0.79
C ASP A 590 -15.80 63.21 0.09
N ARG A 591 -16.19 62.11 0.76
CA ARG A 591 -17.43 62.07 1.55
C ARG A 591 -17.58 60.77 2.36
N LEU A 592 -18.07 60.98 3.57
CA LEU A 592 -18.27 60.05 4.69
C LEU A 592 -19.51 59.15 4.54
N LYS A 593 -19.47 58.03 5.31
CA LYS A 593 -20.54 57.33 6.04
C LYS A 593 -21.95 57.27 5.42
N GLU A 594 -22.52 56.07 5.32
CA GLU A 594 -23.55 55.54 6.25
C GLU A 594 -24.10 54.18 5.72
N GLU A 595 -24.25 53.21 6.64
CA GLU A 595 -25.15 52.03 6.69
C GLU A 595 -25.40 51.17 5.43
N GLY A 596 -25.46 49.83 5.43
CA GLY A 596 -25.77 48.87 6.46
C GLY A 596 -26.46 47.67 5.78
N ARG A 597 -25.97 46.45 6.07
CA ARG A 597 -26.74 45.18 6.09
C ARG A 597 -27.48 44.75 4.80
N ARG A 598 -26.95 43.77 4.07
CA ARG A 598 -27.78 42.78 3.33
C ARG A 598 -27.04 41.44 3.12
N LYS A 599 -27.63 40.39 3.71
CA LYS A 599 -27.46 38.97 3.38
C LYS A 599 -27.74 38.73 1.89
N GLU A 600 -27.13 37.69 1.31
CA GLU A 600 -27.67 36.70 0.34
C GLU A 600 -26.50 35.99 -0.38
N ARG A 601 -26.51 34.72 -0.82
CA ARG A 601 -27.36 33.53 -0.66
C ARG A 601 -26.55 32.35 -1.24
N SER A 602 -26.86 31.13 -0.80
CA SER A 602 -26.18 29.87 -1.13
C SER A 602 -26.49 29.35 -2.57
N PRO A 603 -25.59 28.60 -3.25
CA PRO A 603 -25.68 28.24 -4.69
C PRO A 603 -26.76 27.23 -5.12
N ARG A 604 -27.84 27.03 -4.35
CA ARG A 604 -28.77 25.89 -4.54
C ARG A 604 -29.87 26.06 -5.59
N GLU A 605 -29.90 27.15 -6.36
CA GLU A 605 -31.02 27.43 -7.29
C GLU A 605 -30.67 27.38 -8.79
N ARG A 606 -29.45 26.99 -9.18
CA ARG A 606 -29.05 26.95 -10.61
C ARG A 606 -29.35 25.64 -11.35
N SER A 607 -29.79 24.59 -10.66
CA SER A 607 -30.00 23.25 -11.26
C SER A 607 -31.42 22.97 -11.76
N HIS A 608 -32.37 23.91 -11.60
CA HIS A 608 -33.79 23.61 -11.84
C HIS A 608 -34.30 23.93 -13.26
N ARG A 609 -33.43 24.21 -14.23
CA ARG A 609 -33.85 24.64 -15.57
C ARG A 609 -33.42 23.75 -16.75
N TYR A 610 -33.01 22.51 -16.49
CA TYR A 610 -32.58 21.57 -17.56
C TYR A 610 -33.27 20.19 -17.52
N ARG A 611 -34.32 20.01 -16.71
CA ARG A 611 -34.98 18.70 -16.49
C ARG A 611 -36.45 18.63 -16.93
N GLU A 612 -36.88 19.54 -17.81
CA GLU A 612 -38.18 19.46 -18.49
C GLU A 612 -37.93 19.35 -20.00
N ASN A 613 -37.62 18.13 -20.46
CA ASN A 613 -37.92 17.64 -21.82
C ASN A 613 -37.32 16.24 -21.99
N ARG A 614 -37.91 15.23 -21.32
CA ARG A 614 -37.88 13.81 -21.74
C ARG A 614 -38.72 12.96 -20.79
N THR A 615 -40.04 13.06 -20.95
CA THR A 615 -40.99 12.07 -20.42
C THR A 615 -42.13 11.94 -21.43
N LYS A 616 -42.12 10.85 -22.22
CA LYS A 616 -43.31 10.20 -22.81
C LYS A 616 -42.93 8.92 -23.55
N CYS A 617 -43.44 7.79 -23.02
CA CYS A 617 -43.79 6.48 -23.64
C CYS A 617 -43.41 5.34 -22.68
N SER A 618 -44.37 4.86 -21.86
CA SER A 618 -45.14 3.60 -22.04
C SER A 618 -44.27 2.36 -21.78
N GLY A 619 -44.44 1.58 -20.70
CA GLY A 619 -45.67 0.96 -20.25
C GLY A 619 -45.77 -0.46 -20.83
N GLY A 620 -45.21 -1.47 -20.15
CA GLY A 620 -45.18 -2.85 -20.66
C GLY A 620 -44.65 -3.92 -19.69
N ARG A 621 -45.58 -4.55 -18.98
CA ARG A 621 -45.62 -5.91 -18.37
C ARG A 621 -44.33 -6.66 -18.02
N ALA A 622 -44.26 -7.03 -16.74
CA ALA A 622 -43.40 -8.06 -16.16
C ALA A 622 -43.58 -9.45 -16.82
N ARG A 623 -42.45 -10.11 -17.11
CA ARG A 623 -42.36 -11.56 -17.27
C ARG A 623 -41.15 -12.06 -16.48
N ALA A 624 -41.43 -12.89 -15.48
CA ALA A 624 -40.43 -13.70 -14.80
C ALA A 624 -39.85 -14.70 -15.79
N LEU A 625 -38.52 -14.68 -15.96
CA LEU A 625 -37.77 -15.70 -16.69
C LEU A 625 -36.90 -16.43 -15.66
N ALA A 626 -37.33 -17.64 -15.32
CA ALA A 626 -36.52 -18.61 -14.61
C ALA A 626 -35.38 -19.05 -15.54
N PHE A 627 -34.14 -18.76 -15.16
CA PHE A 627 -32.97 -19.24 -15.88
C PHE A 627 -32.58 -20.62 -15.34
N ARG A 628 -32.78 -21.65 -16.15
CA ARG A 628 -32.39 -23.03 -15.88
C ARG A 628 -30.94 -23.19 -16.35
N ALA A 629 -29.98 -23.14 -15.43
CA ALA A 629 -28.58 -23.36 -15.72
C ALA A 629 -28.35 -24.83 -16.09
N HIS A 630 -27.81 -25.08 -17.29
CA HIS A 630 -27.33 -26.40 -17.70
C HIS A 630 -25.98 -26.68 -17.03
N HIS A 631 -25.88 -27.89 -16.48
CA HIS A 631 -24.69 -28.45 -15.84
C HIS A 631 -23.47 -28.47 -16.78
N ALA A 632 -22.52 -27.57 -16.50
CA ALA A 632 -21.08 -27.75 -16.71
C ALA A 632 -20.39 -26.94 -15.61
N ALA A 633 -19.51 -27.57 -14.82
CA ALA A 633 -18.91 -27.00 -13.62
C ALA A 633 -18.19 -25.66 -13.91
N PRO A 634 -18.53 -24.55 -13.22
CA PRO A 634 -17.78 -23.31 -13.30
C PRO A 634 -16.79 -23.22 -12.13
N GLU A 635 -15.52 -23.55 -12.37
CA GLU A 635 -14.42 -23.29 -11.44
C GLU A 635 -14.16 -21.78 -11.33
N LEU A 636 -14.60 -21.10 -10.25
CA LEU A 636 -14.01 -19.84 -9.73
C LEU A 636 -13.57 -18.80 -10.80
N VAL A 637 -14.43 -18.54 -11.78
CA VAL A 637 -14.03 -18.00 -13.10
C VAL A 637 -13.75 -16.48 -13.12
N THR A 638 -14.24 -15.67 -12.17
CA THR A 638 -14.22 -14.20 -12.36
C THR A 638 -12.93 -13.51 -11.88
N ASN A 639 -12.41 -13.85 -10.70
CA ASN A 639 -11.02 -13.55 -10.35
C ASN A 639 -10.06 -14.55 -10.98
N GLY A 640 -10.54 -15.78 -11.23
CA GLY A 640 -9.86 -16.81 -11.99
C GLY A 640 -9.31 -16.27 -13.29
N LEU A 641 -10.10 -15.69 -14.21
CA LEU A 641 -9.53 -15.26 -15.50
C LEU A 641 -8.53 -14.10 -15.41
N ARG A 642 -8.76 -13.06 -14.59
CA ARG A 642 -7.78 -11.96 -14.46
C ARG A 642 -6.48 -12.41 -13.79
N VAL A 643 -6.59 -13.20 -12.71
CA VAL A 643 -5.45 -13.78 -11.99
C VAL A 643 -4.79 -14.92 -12.79
N VAL A 644 -5.53 -15.68 -13.59
CA VAL A 644 -5.06 -16.76 -14.49
C VAL A 644 -4.42 -16.19 -15.76
N LEU A 645 -4.89 -15.07 -16.32
CA LEU A 645 -4.19 -14.35 -17.40
C LEU A 645 -2.88 -13.75 -16.87
N PHE A 646 -2.95 -13.09 -15.71
CA PHE A 646 -1.79 -12.63 -14.94
C PHE A 646 -0.81 -13.78 -14.64
N LEU A 647 -1.32 -14.97 -14.32
CA LEU A 647 -0.56 -16.19 -14.01
C LEU A 647 0.00 -16.94 -15.20
N LYS A 648 -0.69 -17.01 -16.35
CA LYS A 648 -0.13 -17.65 -17.56
C LYS A 648 1.06 -16.84 -18.07
N ILE A 649 1.01 -15.52 -17.89
CA ILE A 649 2.12 -14.61 -18.21
C ILE A 649 3.23 -14.73 -17.14
N LEU A 650 2.91 -14.71 -15.85
CA LEU A 650 3.89 -14.94 -14.77
C LEU A 650 4.56 -16.32 -14.82
N SER A 651 3.80 -17.38 -15.09
CA SER A 651 4.29 -18.75 -15.22
C SER A 651 5.24 -18.89 -16.40
N SER A 652 5.08 -18.08 -17.46
CA SER A 652 6.02 -18.05 -18.59
C SER A 652 7.36 -17.36 -18.24
N HIS A 653 7.37 -16.43 -17.29
CA HIS A 653 8.59 -15.79 -16.74
C HIS A 653 9.24 -16.57 -15.58
N LEU A 654 8.49 -17.41 -14.88
CA LEU A 654 8.98 -18.32 -13.83
C LEU A 654 9.94 -19.38 -14.38
N ALA A 655 9.85 -19.73 -15.67
CA ALA A 655 10.77 -20.66 -16.31
C ALA A 655 12.21 -20.10 -16.45
N THR A 656 12.39 -18.78 -16.32
CA THR A 656 13.69 -18.12 -16.58
C THR A 656 14.43 -17.61 -15.34
N ASN A 657 13.79 -17.51 -14.16
CA ASN A 657 14.41 -16.88 -12.99
C ASN A 657 14.28 -17.74 -11.71
N THR A 658 15.23 -18.66 -11.53
CA THR A 658 15.48 -19.34 -10.25
C THR A 658 16.26 -18.44 -9.29
N LEU A 659 16.12 -18.65 -7.98
CA LEU A 659 16.83 -17.90 -6.92
C LEU A 659 18.36 -17.89 -7.08
N ALA A 660 18.92 -18.88 -7.78
CA ALA A 660 20.34 -18.92 -8.18
C ALA A 660 20.69 -17.83 -9.21
N ALA A 661 19.80 -17.53 -10.15
CA ALA A 661 19.97 -16.47 -11.13
C ALA A 661 19.90 -15.07 -10.49
N VAL A 662 19.14 -14.91 -9.41
CA VAL A 662 19.13 -13.65 -8.62
C VAL A 662 20.47 -13.44 -7.90
N ILE A 663 21.22 -14.50 -7.61
CA ILE A 663 22.56 -14.43 -7.01
C ILE A 663 23.64 -14.34 -8.10
N GLU A 664 23.46 -14.98 -9.27
CA GLU A 664 24.35 -14.82 -10.42
C GLU A 664 24.24 -13.42 -11.06
N ASP A 665 23.04 -12.82 -11.10
CA ASP A 665 22.85 -11.41 -11.49
C ASP A 665 23.50 -10.42 -10.48
N ILE A 666 23.78 -10.86 -9.24
CA ILE A 666 24.54 -10.06 -8.26
C ILE A 666 26.06 -10.14 -8.54
N SER A 667 26.53 -11.13 -9.31
CA SER A 667 27.94 -11.22 -9.74
C SER A 667 28.22 -10.57 -11.10
N ASP A 668 27.21 -10.37 -11.95
CA ASP A 668 27.38 -9.82 -13.30
C ASP A 668 26.91 -8.35 -13.51
N VAL A 669 26.48 -7.68 -12.44
CA VAL A 669 26.47 -6.21 -12.32
C VAL A 669 27.59 -5.80 -11.36
#